data_AF-A0A534S449-F1
#
_entry.id   AF-A0A534S449-F1
#
_cell.length_a   1.000
_cell.length_b   1.000
_cell.length_c   1.000
_cell.angle_alpha   90.00
_cell.angle_beta   90.00
_cell.angle_gamma   90.00
#
_symmetry.space_group_name_H-M   'P 1'
#
loop_
_entity.id
_entity.type
_entity.pdbx_description
1 polymer ?
#
loop_
_entity_poly.entity_id
_entity_poly.type
_entity_poly.pdbx_seq_one_letter_code
_entity_poly.pdbx_strand_id
1 'polypeptide(L)'
;DNAILVLLKRMAEISRLIGLATLLIAIPLLAIAWMLASNLSSLLILNERRKLGLMRLRGVPGKLLGQSLLISIGLGGLIGGIIGLTLGTLIPLYVYEGGVLSWTTLSRVQGPLLVLLFLIVGLALVLLISRKLIRYATTISPLEASRRVAVSELSHARSGFAALEWLALLIGAYKIVGWIADYSLSSYLAAGEEDSSAWTQFVQAATMLDRALDFIALPLFVYGLVALLVAQRQLISWLLSSVTYFVGGKLRALSLKHMSLKPHRISSFLLIVGLMASVSLYPSIASKSFEDKALRGATVQVGSELHVSISPTDLVSAEQLEQGLGGQVQAIRAVLKERLAAFQNPAVTSTEYIFEAILPGFFFPGYGLSGVPLYLIDDPQRYLKNTIFEEKLGVTGKFSEVITELKGQTIAASPPVAAFWNLSAGEPVLLGADLSKKPVLVPASGIVGFLPGMPPRSISDRQSYVSARIDYLNYLSSTDAYLVGTMDNPRVANLKVLIPRILLLVRVKPDGDAQAIVKSLSQTLKSRPLEVRELKRELKKVGGDMFIFLALENMRIYLIGGVLLALIAILAIALTNYLEDRRTLGLLRVRGVSPVLLFRFFASSLLAPALLGLVVGLLVAGAAGFGLTNLIWSLRELKSVVHLLPTHLVISAWTVWISLGLLAVVVTIALLFSLWVFRRSARTSMTEG
;
A
#
# COMPACT_ATOMS: atom_id res chain seq x y z
N ASP A 1 12.96 -30.25 21.22
CA ASP A 1 12.07 -30.89 20.23
C ASP A 1 10.71 -30.23 20.05
N ASN A 2 9.91 -29.97 21.09
CA ASN A 2 8.61 -29.29 20.95
C ASN A 2 8.66 -27.88 20.33
N ALA A 3 9.72 -27.09 20.60
CA ALA A 3 9.85 -25.73 20.06
C ALA A 3 10.03 -25.70 18.53
N ILE A 4 10.74 -26.67 17.96
CA ILE A 4 10.98 -26.79 16.51
C ILE A 4 9.71 -27.24 15.81
N LEU A 5 8.98 -28.20 16.38
CA LEU A 5 7.69 -28.68 15.86
C LEU A 5 6.62 -27.58 15.84
N VAL A 6 6.56 -26.75 16.89
CA VAL A 6 5.65 -25.59 16.94
C VAL A 6 6.09 -24.51 15.94
N LEU A 7 7.39 -24.25 15.79
CA LEU A 7 7.90 -23.35 14.75
C LEU A 7 7.54 -23.83 13.35
N LEU A 8 7.75 -25.11 13.03
CA LEU A 8 7.40 -25.69 11.73
C LEU A 8 5.89 -25.65 11.48
N LYS A 9 5.07 -25.95 12.49
CA LYS A 9 3.60 -25.86 12.39
C LYS A 9 3.15 -24.42 12.13
N ARG A 10 3.75 -23.44 12.81
CA ARG A 10 3.41 -22.02 12.65
C ARG A 10 3.97 -21.45 11.34
N MET A 11 5.14 -21.88 10.89
CA MET A 11 5.66 -21.55 9.56
C MET A 11 4.75 -22.12 8.47
N ALA A 12 4.23 -23.34 8.64
CA ALA A 12 3.24 -23.92 7.73
C ALA A 12 1.91 -23.16 7.76
N GLU A 13 1.46 -22.70 8.93
CA GLU A 13 0.25 -21.89 9.08
C GLU A 13 0.40 -20.49 8.47
N ILE A 14 1.50 -19.80 8.74
CA ILE A 14 1.85 -18.52 8.11
C ILE A 14 1.98 -18.69 6.60
N SER A 15 2.61 -19.76 6.12
CA SER A 15 2.70 -20.08 4.70
C SER A 15 1.31 -20.31 4.07
N ARG A 16 0.40 -21.00 4.76
CA ARG A 16 -1.00 -21.16 4.32
C ARG A 16 -1.76 -19.83 4.28
N LEU A 17 -1.57 -18.96 5.28
CA LEU A 17 -2.17 -17.64 5.30
C LEU A 17 -1.62 -16.75 4.19
N ILE A 18 -0.32 -16.80 3.92
CA ILE A 18 0.31 -16.13 2.77
C ILE A 18 -0.27 -16.68 1.46
N GLY A 19 -0.43 -18.00 1.35
CA GLY A 19 -1.06 -18.63 0.18
C GLY A 19 -2.51 -18.18 -0.03
N LEU A 20 -3.32 -18.12 1.03
CA LEU A 20 -4.69 -17.61 1.00
C LEU A 20 -4.73 -16.12 0.64
N ALA A 21 -3.87 -15.29 1.24
CA ALA A 21 -3.76 -13.88 0.92
C ALA A 21 -3.41 -13.69 -0.55
N THR A 22 -2.45 -14.46 -1.07
CA THR A 22 -2.04 -14.44 -2.49
C THR A 22 -3.18 -14.87 -3.42
N LEU A 23 -4.00 -15.85 -3.02
CA LEU A 23 -5.18 -16.27 -3.78
C LEU A 23 -6.25 -15.17 -3.82
N LEU A 24 -6.56 -14.56 -2.67
CA LEU A 24 -7.51 -13.45 -2.56
C LEU A 24 -7.03 -12.23 -3.37
N ILE A 25 -5.73 -12.00 -3.37
CA ILE A 25 -5.00 -11.02 -4.19
C ILE A 25 -5.20 -11.23 -5.69
N ALA A 26 -5.38 -12.47 -6.16
CA ALA A 26 -5.60 -12.77 -7.57
C ALA A 26 -7.05 -12.52 -8.04
N ILE A 27 -8.03 -12.44 -7.13
CA ILE A 27 -9.45 -12.27 -7.46
C ILE A 27 -9.72 -10.99 -8.29
N PRO A 28 -9.16 -9.81 -7.94
CA PRO A 28 -9.35 -8.60 -8.73
C PRO A 28 -8.79 -8.74 -10.14
N LEU A 29 -7.63 -9.37 -10.30
CA LEU A 29 -7.04 -9.64 -11.62
C LEU A 29 -7.94 -10.56 -12.46
N LEU A 30 -8.52 -11.60 -11.83
CA LEU A 30 -9.50 -12.48 -12.48
C LEU A 30 -10.77 -11.73 -12.87
N ALA A 31 -11.27 -10.82 -12.02
CA ALA A 31 -12.44 -9.99 -12.33
C ALA A 31 -12.18 -9.06 -13.53
N ILE A 32 -10.99 -8.46 -13.62
CA ILE A 32 -10.58 -7.65 -14.78
C ILE A 32 -10.53 -8.51 -16.04
N ALA A 33 -9.89 -9.67 -15.97
CA ALA A 33 -9.79 -10.59 -17.10
C ALA A 33 -11.17 -11.04 -17.58
N TRP A 34 -12.08 -11.35 -16.66
CA TRP A 34 -13.46 -11.70 -16.96
C TRP A 34 -14.21 -10.56 -17.64
N MET A 35 -14.12 -9.35 -17.11
CA MET A 35 -14.78 -8.17 -17.66
C MET A 35 -14.27 -7.84 -19.07
N LEU A 36 -12.95 -7.93 -19.27
CA LEU A 36 -12.30 -7.72 -20.56
C LEU A 36 -12.75 -8.76 -21.59
N ALA A 37 -12.73 -10.04 -21.21
CA ALA A 37 -13.17 -11.13 -22.07
C ALA A 37 -14.68 -11.05 -22.39
N SER A 38 -15.52 -10.64 -21.44
CA SER A 38 -16.96 -10.43 -21.64
C SER A 38 -17.26 -9.31 -22.64
N ASN A 39 -16.52 -8.20 -22.54
CA ASN A 39 -16.64 -7.07 -23.48
C ASN A 39 -16.16 -7.47 -24.88
N LEU A 40 -15.00 -8.13 -25.00
CA LEU A 40 -14.48 -8.63 -26.28
C LEU A 40 -15.43 -9.61 -26.95
N SER A 41 -15.96 -10.57 -26.18
CA SER A 41 -16.95 -11.55 -26.62
C SER A 41 -18.18 -10.87 -27.23
N SER A 42 -18.71 -9.84 -26.55
CA SER A 42 -19.89 -9.10 -27.04
C SER A 42 -19.62 -8.35 -28.35
N LEU A 43 -18.38 -7.91 -28.58
CA LEU A 43 -17.99 -7.19 -29.79
C LEU A 43 -17.73 -8.14 -30.96
N LEU A 44 -17.16 -9.32 -30.70
CA LEU A 44 -17.04 -10.41 -31.68
C LEU A 44 -18.41 -10.83 -32.23
N ILE A 45 -19.44 -10.89 -31.38
CA ILE A 45 -20.83 -11.17 -31.79
C ILE A 45 -21.29 -10.17 -32.85
N LEU A 46 -21.09 -8.87 -32.61
CA LEU A 46 -21.58 -7.82 -33.50
C LEU A 46 -20.92 -7.88 -34.87
N ASN A 47 -19.64 -8.24 -34.92
CA ASN A 47 -18.89 -8.38 -36.15
C ASN A 47 -19.32 -9.62 -36.97
N GLU A 48 -19.53 -10.76 -36.30
CA GLU A 48 -19.93 -12.01 -36.95
C GLU A 48 -21.45 -12.11 -37.17
N ARG A 49 -22.25 -11.15 -36.67
CA ARG A 49 -23.71 -11.14 -36.73
C ARG A 49 -24.27 -11.41 -38.13
N ARG A 50 -23.72 -10.76 -39.15
CA ARG A 50 -24.19 -10.94 -40.54
C ARG A 50 -23.83 -12.33 -41.08
N LYS A 51 -22.66 -12.85 -40.71
CA LYS A 51 -22.24 -14.21 -41.08
C LYS A 51 -23.14 -15.25 -40.42
N LEU A 52 -23.41 -15.10 -39.12
CA LEU A 52 -24.35 -15.95 -38.38
C LEU A 52 -25.77 -15.87 -38.96
N GLY A 53 -26.23 -14.66 -39.32
CA GLY A 53 -27.51 -14.45 -40.00
C GLY A 53 -27.58 -15.13 -41.37
N LEU A 54 -26.53 -15.02 -42.18
CA LEU A 54 -26.43 -15.67 -43.50
C LEU A 54 -26.38 -17.20 -43.37
N MET A 55 -25.69 -17.73 -42.35
CA MET A 55 -25.70 -19.17 -42.06
C MET A 55 -27.09 -19.66 -41.67
N ARG A 56 -27.84 -18.89 -40.86
CA ARG A 56 -29.23 -19.20 -40.55
C ARG A 56 -30.16 -19.10 -41.77
N LEU A 57 -29.93 -18.13 -42.66
CA LEU A 57 -30.65 -18.03 -43.95
C LEU A 57 -30.37 -19.22 -44.87
N ARG A 58 -29.16 -19.78 -44.81
CA ARG A 58 -28.77 -21.00 -45.54
C ARG A 58 -29.27 -22.30 -44.88
N GLY A 59 -30.11 -22.21 -43.85
CA GLY A 59 -30.74 -23.37 -43.21
C GLY A 59 -29.94 -23.99 -42.05
N VAL A 60 -28.83 -23.38 -41.60
CA VAL A 60 -28.08 -23.92 -40.46
C VAL A 60 -28.89 -23.72 -39.17
N PRO A 61 -29.20 -24.80 -38.41
CA PRO A 61 -29.96 -24.70 -37.17
C PRO A 61 -29.15 -23.96 -36.09
N GLY A 62 -29.82 -23.10 -35.32
CA GLY A 62 -29.18 -22.28 -34.28
C GLY A 62 -28.44 -23.10 -33.22
N LYS A 63 -28.88 -24.34 -32.94
CA LYS A 63 -28.20 -25.28 -32.03
C LYS A 63 -26.79 -25.64 -32.51
N LEU A 64 -26.60 -25.89 -33.81
CA LEU A 64 -25.29 -26.21 -34.38
C LEU A 64 -24.35 -25.00 -34.37
N LEU A 65 -24.89 -23.80 -34.64
CA LEU A 65 -24.11 -22.56 -34.50
C LEU A 65 -23.65 -22.33 -33.06
N GLY A 66 -24.54 -22.56 -32.08
CA GLY A 66 -24.23 -22.48 -30.66
C GLY A 66 -23.16 -23.49 -30.22
N GLN A 67 -23.26 -24.74 -30.69
CA GLN A 67 -22.27 -25.80 -30.39
C GLN A 67 -20.91 -25.49 -31.01
N SER A 68 -20.87 -25.05 -32.27
CA SER A 68 -19.62 -24.66 -32.94
C SER A 68 -18.91 -23.51 -32.22
N LEU A 69 -19.67 -22.51 -31.77
CA LEU A 69 -19.14 -21.41 -30.96
C LEU A 69 -18.66 -21.89 -29.58
N LEU A 70 -19.41 -22.76 -28.91
CA LEU A 70 -19.02 -23.32 -27.61
C LEU A 70 -17.69 -24.08 -27.73
N ILE A 71 -17.54 -24.94 -28.73
CA ILE A 71 -16.31 -25.71 -28.98
C ILE A 71 -15.15 -24.77 -29.29
N SER A 72 -15.36 -23.78 -30.17
CA SER A 72 -14.31 -22.82 -30.55
C SER A 72 -13.82 -22.00 -29.35
N ILE A 73 -14.76 -21.51 -28.52
CA ILE A 73 -14.45 -20.72 -27.32
C ILE A 73 -13.83 -21.61 -26.23
N GLY A 74 -14.32 -22.83 -26.06
CA GLY A 74 -13.80 -23.80 -25.11
C GLY A 74 -12.36 -24.22 -25.43
N LEU A 75 -12.08 -24.58 -26.69
CA LEU A 75 -10.74 -24.91 -27.15
C LEU A 75 -9.80 -23.70 -27.07
N GLY A 76 -10.26 -22.52 -27.50
CA GLY A 76 -9.49 -21.28 -27.37
C GLY A 76 -9.17 -20.95 -25.92
N GLY A 77 -10.13 -21.12 -25.01
CA GLY A 77 -9.94 -20.95 -23.57
C GLY A 77 -8.98 -21.96 -22.96
N LEU A 78 -9.04 -23.23 -23.39
CA LEU A 78 -8.14 -24.28 -22.91
C LEU A 78 -6.69 -24.05 -23.38
N ILE A 79 -6.50 -23.78 -24.67
CA ILE A 79 -5.18 -23.46 -25.23
C ILE A 79 -4.62 -22.19 -24.57
N GLY A 80 -5.43 -21.14 -24.47
CA GLY A 80 -5.05 -19.89 -23.81
C GLY A 80 -4.72 -20.08 -22.32
N GLY A 81 -5.46 -20.93 -21.62
CA GLY A 81 -5.20 -21.28 -20.22
C GLY A 81 -3.88 -22.03 -20.04
N ILE A 82 -3.57 -23.01 -20.90
CA ILE A 82 -2.30 -23.74 -20.88
C ILE A 82 -1.13 -22.80 -21.17
N ILE A 83 -1.25 -21.95 -22.19
CA ILE A 83 -0.22 -20.94 -22.52
C ILE A 83 -0.05 -19.95 -21.35
N GLY A 84 -1.16 -19.50 -20.75
CA GLY A 84 -1.12 -18.58 -19.61
C GLY A 84 -0.43 -19.18 -18.38
N LEU A 85 -0.73 -20.43 -18.04
CA LEU A 85 -0.12 -21.13 -16.90
C LEU A 85 1.37 -21.40 -17.13
N THR A 86 1.73 -21.83 -18.34
CA THR A 86 3.14 -22.08 -18.71
C THR A 86 3.96 -20.80 -18.66
N LEU A 87 3.53 -19.74 -19.36
CA LEU A 87 4.22 -18.45 -19.34
C LEU A 87 4.24 -17.82 -17.94
N GLY A 88 3.11 -17.88 -17.22
CA GLY A 88 2.97 -17.35 -15.86
C GLY A 88 3.83 -18.07 -14.83
N THR A 89 4.32 -19.27 -15.14
CA THR A 89 5.26 -20.01 -14.27
C THR A 89 6.71 -19.81 -14.73
N LEU A 90 6.97 -19.96 -16.02
CA LEU A 90 8.32 -19.94 -16.57
C LEU A 90 8.96 -18.56 -16.46
N ILE A 91 8.23 -17.49 -16.77
CA ILE A 91 8.78 -16.13 -16.76
C ILE A 91 9.20 -15.72 -15.34
N PRO A 92 8.37 -15.84 -14.29
CA PRO A 92 8.80 -15.49 -12.94
C PRO A 92 9.96 -16.35 -12.44
N LEU A 93 9.91 -17.67 -12.62
CA LEU A 93 11.01 -18.55 -12.18
C LEU A 93 12.32 -18.21 -12.88
N TYR A 94 12.28 -17.92 -14.18
CA TYR A 94 13.47 -17.52 -14.94
C TYR A 94 14.11 -16.25 -14.37
N VAL A 95 13.28 -15.28 -13.97
CA VAL A 95 13.73 -14.02 -13.36
C VAL A 95 14.27 -14.25 -11.94
N TYR A 96 13.60 -15.08 -11.13
CA TYR A 96 14.01 -15.37 -9.75
C TYR A 96 15.29 -16.20 -9.66
N GLU A 97 15.50 -17.18 -10.55
CA GLU A 97 16.68 -18.05 -10.56
C GLU A 97 17.87 -17.47 -11.35
N GLY A 98 17.78 -16.21 -11.82
CA GLY A 98 18.89 -15.55 -12.52
C GLY A 98 19.27 -16.21 -13.85
N GLY A 99 18.32 -16.87 -14.51
CA GLY A 99 18.47 -17.38 -15.88
C GLY A 99 18.73 -18.88 -16.04
N VAL A 100 18.89 -19.65 -14.96
CA VAL A 100 19.06 -21.12 -15.01
C VAL A 100 17.89 -21.83 -14.35
N LEU A 101 16.98 -22.36 -15.16
CA LEU A 101 15.81 -23.12 -14.69
C LEU A 101 16.18 -24.60 -14.47
N SER A 102 16.12 -25.06 -13.22
CA SER A 102 16.23 -26.50 -12.92
C SER A 102 14.85 -27.18 -12.96
N TRP A 103 14.79 -28.40 -13.51
CA TRP A 103 13.57 -29.21 -13.55
C TRP A 103 13.04 -29.62 -12.17
N THR A 104 13.96 -29.70 -11.20
CA THR A 104 13.62 -29.92 -9.79
C THR A 104 12.95 -28.71 -9.14
N THR A 105 13.31 -27.49 -9.53
CA THR A 105 12.66 -26.27 -9.02
C THR A 105 11.26 -26.13 -9.58
N LEU A 106 11.08 -26.41 -10.88
CA LEU A 106 9.78 -26.30 -11.56
C LEU A 106 8.71 -27.21 -10.95
N SER A 107 9.06 -28.47 -10.70
CA SER A 107 8.17 -29.47 -10.11
C SER A 107 7.87 -29.23 -8.62
N ARG A 108 8.77 -28.55 -7.90
CA ARG A 108 8.61 -28.27 -6.46
C ARG A 108 7.84 -26.98 -6.19
N VAL A 109 7.93 -26.00 -7.09
CA VAL A 109 7.23 -24.70 -6.98
C VAL A 109 5.81 -24.78 -7.54
N GLN A 110 5.57 -25.52 -8.63
CA GLN A 110 4.20 -25.76 -9.10
C GLN A 110 3.52 -26.83 -8.27
N GLY A 111 2.58 -26.44 -7.40
CA GLY A 111 1.58 -27.37 -6.89
C GLY A 111 0.67 -27.82 -8.04
N PRO A 112 0.75 -29.06 -8.55
CA PRO A 112 0.00 -29.48 -9.75
C PRO A 112 -1.52 -29.36 -9.56
N LEU A 113 -2.00 -29.52 -8.32
CA LEU A 113 -3.39 -29.29 -7.93
C LEU A 113 -3.83 -27.83 -8.11
N LEU A 114 -2.98 -26.86 -7.77
CA LEU A 114 -3.30 -25.44 -7.95
C LEU A 114 -3.33 -25.07 -9.44
N VAL A 115 -2.39 -25.58 -10.23
CA VAL A 115 -2.37 -25.39 -11.68
C VAL A 115 -3.65 -25.94 -12.31
N LEU A 116 -4.05 -27.16 -11.94
CA LEU A 116 -5.30 -27.77 -12.37
C LEU A 116 -6.52 -26.93 -11.95
N LEU A 117 -6.55 -26.47 -10.70
CA LEU A 117 -7.64 -25.65 -10.16
C LEU A 117 -7.79 -24.34 -10.95
N PHE A 118 -6.70 -23.61 -11.19
CA PHE A 118 -6.73 -22.37 -11.98
C PHE A 118 -7.15 -22.61 -13.43
N LEU A 119 -6.74 -23.72 -14.04
CA LEU A 119 -7.20 -24.10 -15.37
C LEU A 119 -8.72 -24.34 -15.40
N ILE A 120 -9.25 -25.08 -14.41
CA ILE A 120 -10.69 -25.36 -14.29
C ILE A 120 -11.47 -24.06 -14.07
N VAL A 121 -11.01 -23.19 -13.17
CA VAL A 121 -11.64 -21.88 -12.90
C VAL A 121 -11.62 -20.99 -14.16
N GLY A 122 -10.49 -20.94 -14.86
CA GLY A 122 -10.37 -20.22 -16.13
C GLY A 122 -11.33 -20.74 -17.19
N LEU A 123 -11.42 -22.06 -17.36
CA LEU A 123 -12.35 -22.69 -18.29
C LEU A 123 -13.81 -22.39 -17.92
N ALA A 124 -14.15 -22.49 -16.63
CA ALA A 124 -15.47 -22.16 -16.12
C ALA A 124 -15.84 -20.70 -16.40
N LEU A 125 -14.92 -19.75 -16.17
CA LEU A 125 -15.12 -18.33 -16.50
C LEU A 125 -15.35 -18.11 -17.99
N VAL A 126 -14.55 -18.73 -18.86
CA VAL A 126 -14.70 -18.65 -20.31
C VAL A 126 -16.06 -19.20 -20.76
N LEU A 127 -16.50 -20.33 -20.19
CA LEU A 127 -17.80 -20.91 -20.47
C LEU A 127 -18.96 -20.04 -19.93
N LEU A 128 -18.79 -19.40 -18.77
CA LEU A 128 -19.78 -18.47 -18.23
C LEU A 128 -19.96 -17.24 -19.13
N ILE A 129 -18.86 -16.67 -19.64
CA ILE A 129 -18.89 -15.57 -20.60
C ILE A 129 -19.58 -16.02 -21.90
N SER A 130 -19.23 -17.22 -22.39
CA SER A 130 -19.73 -17.74 -23.66
C SER A 130 -21.24 -18.02 -23.63
N ARG A 131 -21.85 -18.26 -22.45
CA ARG A 131 -23.31 -18.47 -22.33
C ARG A 131 -24.14 -17.35 -22.94
N LYS A 132 -23.71 -16.09 -22.81
CA LYS A 132 -24.40 -14.94 -23.42
C LYS A 132 -24.25 -14.97 -24.94
N LEU A 133 -23.06 -15.30 -25.41
CA LEU A 133 -22.66 -15.44 -26.82
C LEU A 133 -23.48 -16.54 -27.53
N ILE A 134 -23.55 -17.72 -26.91
CA ILE A 134 -24.27 -18.89 -27.41
C ILE A 134 -25.77 -18.61 -27.44
N ARG A 135 -26.33 -18.03 -26.37
CA ARG A 135 -27.76 -17.65 -26.34
C ARG A 135 -28.11 -16.68 -27.46
N TYR A 136 -27.25 -15.71 -27.76
CA TYR A 136 -27.47 -14.80 -28.86
C TYR A 136 -27.43 -15.52 -30.22
N ALA A 137 -26.42 -16.35 -30.46
CA ALA A 137 -26.28 -17.09 -31.73
C ALA A 137 -27.42 -18.09 -31.99
N THR A 138 -27.99 -18.70 -30.94
CA THR A 138 -29.10 -19.66 -31.07
C THR A 138 -30.45 -18.98 -31.31
N THR A 139 -30.64 -17.76 -30.80
CA THR A 139 -31.93 -17.04 -30.81
C THR A 139 -32.05 -15.98 -31.89
N ILE A 140 -30.95 -15.53 -32.51
CA ILE A 140 -30.99 -14.47 -33.51
C ILE A 140 -31.89 -14.82 -34.70
N SER A 141 -32.84 -13.95 -35.03
CA SER A 141 -33.68 -14.13 -36.20
C SER A 141 -32.95 -13.69 -37.48
N PRO A 142 -33.15 -14.38 -38.62
CA PRO A 142 -32.52 -14.00 -39.89
C PRO A 142 -32.84 -12.56 -40.33
N LEU A 143 -34.06 -12.09 -40.05
CA LEU A 143 -34.52 -10.73 -40.34
C LEU A 143 -33.82 -9.69 -39.46
N GLU A 144 -33.67 -9.97 -38.16
CA GLU A 144 -32.94 -9.10 -37.24
C GLU A 144 -31.46 -9.04 -37.60
N ALA A 145 -30.83 -10.15 -37.99
CA ALA A 145 -29.44 -10.18 -38.45
C ALA A 145 -29.19 -9.36 -39.73
N SER A 146 -30.23 -9.10 -40.53
CA SER A 146 -30.16 -8.34 -41.79
C SER A 146 -30.39 -6.82 -41.65
N ARG A 147 -30.97 -6.35 -40.53
CA ARG A 147 -31.26 -4.92 -40.30
C ARG A 147 -29.97 -4.11 -40.02
N ARG A 148 -29.90 -2.88 -40.58
CA ARG A 148 -28.76 -1.95 -40.48
C ARG A 148 -28.44 -1.45 -39.07
N VAL A 149 -29.43 -1.41 -38.18
CA VAL A 149 -29.31 -1.00 -36.77
C VAL A 149 -30.09 -2.02 -35.96
N ALA A 150 -29.46 -2.63 -34.95
CA ALA A 150 -30.19 -3.58 -34.11
C ALA A 150 -31.14 -2.81 -33.18
N VAL A 151 -32.38 -3.26 -33.01
CA VAL A 151 -33.26 -2.75 -31.94
C VAL A 151 -32.61 -2.98 -30.56
N SER A 152 -31.72 -3.96 -30.44
CA SER A 152 -30.87 -4.20 -29.27
C SER A 152 -29.75 -3.17 -29.05
N GLU A 153 -29.32 -2.41 -30.06
CA GLU A 153 -28.39 -1.27 -29.89
C GLU A 153 -29.11 -0.05 -29.29
N LEU A 154 -30.40 0.11 -29.60
CA LEU A 154 -31.27 1.15 -29.05
C LEU A 154 -31.63 0.91 -27.57
N SER A 155 -31.77 -0.35 -27.15
CA SER A 155 -32.04 -0.68 -25.74
C SER A 155 -30.81 -0.53 -24.83
N HIS A 156 -29.60 -0.74 -25.34
CA HIS A 156 -28.34 -0.44 -24.61
C HIS A 156 -27.95 1.05 -24.65
N ALA A 157 -28.58 1.88 -25.49
CA ALA A 157 -28.31 3.31 -25.59
C ALA A 157 -28.99 4.16 -24.50
N ARG A 158 -29.92 3.57 -23.72
CA ARG A 158 -30.49 4.15 -22.50
C ARG A 158 -29.85 3.51 -21.26
N SER A 159 -28.52 3.58 -21.14
CA SER A 159 -27.86 3.26 -19.87
C SER A 159 -28.04 4.44 -18.91
N GLY A 160 -29.18 4.48 -18.22
CA GLY A 160 -29.26 5.21 -16.96
C GLY A 160 -28.25 4.63 -15.98
N PHE A 161 -27.75 5.45 -15.07
CA PHE A 161 -26.93 4.96 -13.97
C PHE A 161 -27.84 4.15 -13.04
N ALA A 162 -27.75 2.81 -13.11
CA ALA A 162 -28.68 1.93 -12.42
C ALA A 162 -28.28 1.71 -10.95
N ALA A 163 -29.15 1.04 -10.19
CA ALA A 163 -28.95 0.79 -8.77
C ALA A 163 -27.67 -0.01 -8.49
N LEU A 164 -27.27 -0.90 -9.40
CA LEU A 164 -26.06 -1.72 -9.26
C LEU A 164 -24.78 -0.87 -9.40
N GLU A 165 -24.77 0.09 -10.33
CA GLU A 165 -23.66 1.03 -10.49
C GLU A 165 -23.53 1.97 -9.28
N TRP A 166 -24.67 2.40 -8.71
CA TRP A 166 -24.69 3.14 -7.43
C TRP A 166 -24.11 2.31 -6.29
N LEU A 167 -24.56 1.05 -6.14
CA LEU A 167 -24.06 0.17 -5.09
C LEU A 167 -22.56 -0.08 -5.26
N ALA A 168 -22.07 -0.35 -6.47
CA ALA A 168 -20.65 -0.53 -6.74
C ALA A 168 -19.83 0.73 -6.37
N LEU A 169 -20.33 1.92 -6.74
CA LEU A 169 -19.67 3.19 -6.40
C LEU A 169 -19.65 3.42 -4.89
N LEU A 170 -20.78 3.24 -4.20
CA LEU A 170 -20.89 3.50 -2.77
C LEU A 170 -20.04 2.52 -1.95
N ILE A 171 -20.09 1.22 -2.28
CA ILE A 171 -19.28 0.19 -1.59
C ILE A 171 -17.79 0.45 -1.82
N GLY A 172 -17.39 0.74 -3.06
CA GLY A 172 -16.00 1.05 -3.40
C GLY A 172 -15.52 2.35 -2.74
N ALA A 173 -16.35 3.39 -2.72
CA ALA A 173 -16.04 4.67 -2.09
C ALA A 173 -15.93 4.54 -0.58
N TYR A 174 -16.87 3.84 0.06
CA TYR A 174 -16.84 3.54 1.49
C TYR A 174 -15.51 2.90 1.88
N LYS A 175 -15.03 1.92 1.12
CA LYS A 175 -13.77 1.25 1.39
C LYS A 175 -12.55 2.12 1.14
N ILE A 176 -12.46 2.81 0.00
CA ILE A 176 -11.31 3.68 -0.28
C ILE A 176 -11.23 4.84 0.72
N VAL A 177 -12.36 5.46 1.06
CA VAL A 177 -12.42 6.49 2.11
C VAL A 177 -12.05 5.90 3.46
N GLY A 178 -12.55 4.70 3.78
CA GLY A 178 -12.18 3.98 5.00
C GLY A 178 -10.68 3.75 5.12
N TRP A 179 -10.04 3.32 4.04
CA TRP A 179 -8.59 3.15 3.97
C TRP A 179 -7.83 4.48 4.16
N ILE A 180 -8.29 5.56 3.53
CA ILE A 180 -7.65 6.89 3.65
C ILE A 180 -7.79 7.44 5.07
N ALA A 181 -8.95 7.24 5.70
CA ALA A 181 -9.29 7.77 7.02
C ALA A 181 -8.85 6.86 8.18
N ASP A 182 -8.24 5.69 7.89
CA ASP A 182 -7.93 4.64 8.87
C ASP A 182 -9.18 4.16 9.65
N TYR A 183 -10.33 4.14 8.96
CA TYR A 183 -11.60 3.70 9.52
C TYR A 183 -11.82 2.22 9.18
N SER A 184 -11.98 1.38 10.21
CA SER A 184 -12.37 -0.02 10.06
C SER A 184 -13.71 -0.28 10.77
N LEU A 185 -14.66 -0.96 10.11
CA LEU A 185 -15.91 -1.33 10.76
C LEU A 185 -15.65 -2.28 11.95
N SER A 186 -14.61 -3.10 11.84
CA SER A 186 -14.17 -4.05 12.85
C SER A 186 -13.70 -3.41 14.16
N SER A 187 -13.20 -2.16 14.14
CA SER A 187 -12.74 -1.51 15.38
C SER A 187 -13.90 -1.00 16.24
N TYR A 188 -15.07 -0.77 15.65
CA TYR A 188 -16.27 -0.29 16.37
C TYR A 188 -17.26 -1.41 16.69
N LEU A 189 -17.30 -2.46 15.87
CA LEU A 189 -18.05 -3.69 16.14
C LEU A 189 -17.14 -4.67 16.88
N ALA A 190 -16.88 -4.42 18.17
CA ALA A 190 -16.25 -5.39 19.06
C ALA A 190 -17.34 -6.19 19.78
N ALA A 191 -17.26 -7.52 19.71
CA ALA A 191 -18.11 -8.38 20.53
C ALA A 191 -17.40 -8.67 21.85
N GLY A 192 -18.03 -8.34 22.97
CA GLY A 192 -17.54 -8.66 24.31
C GLY A 192 -17.76 -10.13 24.67
N GLU A 193 -17.04 -10.63 25.67
CA GLU A 193 -17.25 -12.00 26.18
C GLU A 193 -18.66 -12.21 26.77
N GLU A 194 -19.36 -11.12 27.11
CA GLU A 194 -20.73 -11.12 27.64
C GLU A 194 -21.82 -11.03 26.55
N ASP A 195 -21.45 -10.86 25.27
CA ASP A 195 -22.42 -10.70 24.19
C ASP A 195 -23.08 -12.03 23.78
N SER A 196 -24.33 -11.94 23.33
CA SER A 196 -25.07 -13.11 22.82
C SER A 196 -24.32 -13.82 21.68
N SER A 197 -24.40 -15.15 21.63
CA SER A 197 -23.77 -15.96 20.59
C SER A 197 -24.24 -15.62 19.16
N ALA A 198 -25.45 -15.08 19.01
CA ALA A 198 -25.96 -14.58 17.73
C ALA A 198 -25.27 -13.28 17.30
N TRP A 199 -24.98 -12.38 18.26
CA TRP A 199 -24.27 -11.13 17.99
C TRP A 199 -22.81 -11.39 17.62
N THR A 200 -22.12 -12.27 18.35
CA THR A 200 -20.71 -12.63 18.03
C THR A 200 -20.59 -13.23 16.63
N GLN A 201 -21.52 -14.11 16.23
CA GLN A 201 -21.57 -14.66 14.87
C GLN A 201 -21.87 -13.59 13.80
N PHE A 202 -22.79 -12.66 14.09
CA PHE A 202 -23.08 -11.55 13.19
C PHE A 202 -21.87 -10.63 12.99
N VAL A 203 -21.20 -10.23 14.08
CA VAL A 203 -19.98 -9.42 14.05
C VAL A 203 -18.87 -10.15 13.29
N GLN A 204 -18.70 -11.45 13.51
CA GLN A 204 -17.72 -12.25 12.76
C GLN A 204 -18.05 -12.31 11.26
N ALA A 205 -19.30 -12.52 10.89
CA ALA A 205 -19.73 -12.51 9.49
C ALA A 205 -19.56 -11.13 8.85
N ALA A 206 -19.92 -10.06 9.55
CA ALA A 206 -19.78 -8.68 9.09
C ALA A 206 -18.31 -8.30 8.89
N THR A 207 -17.42 -8.66 9.82
CA THR A 207 -15.97 -8.39 9.71
C THR A 207 -15.31 -9.22 8.61
N MET A 208 -15.73 -10.48 8.41
CA MET A 208 -15.27 -11.29 7.27
C MET A 208 -15.71 -10.68 5.93
N LEU A 209 -16.96 -10.21 5.83
CA LEU A 209 -17.49 -9.57 4.64
C LEU A 209 -16.76 -8.24 4.37
N ASP A 210 -16.55 -7.43 5.42
CA ASP A 210 -15.80 -6.18 5.32
C ASP A 210 -14.37 -6.44 4.82
N ARG A 211 -13.66 -7.45 5.35
CA ARG A 211 -12.32 -7.83 4.85
C ARG A 211 -12.34 -8.37 3.42
N ALA A 212 -13.36 -9.15 3.05
CA ALA A 212 -13.51 -9.65 1.68
C ALA A 212 -13.72 -8.51 0.68
N LEU A 213 -14.46 -7.46 1.08
CA LEU A 213 -14.67 -6.26 0.29
C LEU A 213 -13.37 -5.50 0.02
N ASP A 214 -12.36 -5.58 0.89
CA ASP A 214 -11.09 -4.89 0.66
C ASP A 214 -10.39 -5.34 -0.63
N PHE A 215 -10.58 -6.61 -1.03
CA PHE A 215 -10.02 -7.11 -2.28
C PHE A 215 -10.75 -6.57 -3.51
N ILE A 216 -12.07 -6.38 -3.44
CA ILE A 216 -12.93 -6.06 -4.60
C ILE A 216 -13.25 -4.55 -4.68
N ALA A 217 -12.94 -3.79 -3.62
CA ALA A 217 -13.22 -2.36 -3.49
C ALA A 217 -12.69 -1.53 -4.66
N LEU A 218 -11.42 -1.71 -5.03
CA LEU A 218 -10.79 -0.94 -6.10
C LEU A 218 -11.48 -1.16 -7.46
N PRO A 219 -11.70 -2.40 -7.94
CA PRO A 219 -12.49 -2.65 -9.15
C PRO A 219 -13.90 -2.07 -9.12
N LEU A 220 -14.62 -2.21 -8.00
CA LEU A 220 -15.99 -1.68 -7.86
C LEU A 220 -16.02 -0.15 -7.93
N PHE A 221 -15.07 0.50 -7.27
CA PHE A 221 -14.96 1.95 -7.30
C PHE A 221 -14.67 2.49 -8.70
N VAL A 222 -13.69 1.90 -9.40
CA VAL A 222 -13.37 2.30 -10.78
C VAL A 222 -14.58 2.07 -11.69
N TYR A 223 -15.26 0.93 -11.55
CA TYR A 223 -16.48 0.63 -12.30
C TYR A 223 -17.58 1.67 -12.09
N GLY A 224 -17.93 1.94 -10.83
CA GLY A 224 -18.94 2.93 -10.47
C GLY A 224 -18.57 4.34 -10.95
N LEU A 225 -17.31 4.73 -10.79
CA LEU A 225 -16.81 6.04 -11.19
C LEU A 225 -16.87 6.24 -12.70
N VAL A 226 -16.43 5.26 -13.48
CA VAL A 226 -16.49 5.34 -14.95
C VAL A 226 -17.93 5.31 -15.45
N ALA A 227 -18.78 4.46 -14.87
CA ALA A 227 -20.20 4.44 -15.19
C ALA A 227 -20.87 5.81 -14.91
N LEU A 228 -20.49 6.47 -13.82
CA LEU A 228 -20.99 7.80 -13.46
C LEU A 228 -20.51 8.87 -14.46
N LEU A 229 -19.23 8.85 -14.83
CA LEU A 229 -18.66 9.75 -15.83
C LEU A 229 -19.36 9.62 -17.19
N VAL A 230 -19.69 8.39 -17.60
CA VAL A 230 -20.37 8.12 -18.89
C VAL A 230 -21.84 8.51 -18.85
N ALA A 231 -22.50 8.36 -17.70
CA ALA A 231 -23.87 8.84 -17.52
C ALA A 231 -23.97 10.37 -17.71
N GLN A 232 -22.92 11.11 -17.34
CA GLN A 232 -22.82 12.57 -17.51
C GLN A 232 -22.38 12.97 -18.92
N ARG A 233 -23.31 12.95 -19.88
CA ARG A 233 -23.06 13.23 -21.32
C ARG A 233 -22.34 14.57 -21.59
N GLN A 234 -22.64 15.61 -20.83
CA GLN A 234 -22.01 16.94 -21.01
C GLN A 234 -20.54 16.90 -20.59
N LEU A 235 -20.26 16.33 -19.42
CA LEU A 235 -18.92 16.24 -18.84
C LEU A 235 -18.00 15.36 -19.71
N ILE A 236 -18.48 14.20 -20.15
CA ILE A 236 -17.67 13.31 -20.99
C ILE A 236 -17.39 13.89 -22.37
N SER A 237 -18.37 14.59 -22.97
CA SER A 237 -18.18 15.30 -24.23
C SER A 237 -17.13 16.40 -24.09
N TRP A 238 -17.18 17.18 -23.00
CA TRP A 238 -16.21 18.22 -22.70
C TRP A 238 -14.80 17.64 -22.54
N LEU A 239 -14.62 16.62 -21.70
CA LEU A 239 -13.31 15.99 -21.47
C LEU A 239 -12.72 15.34 -22.74
N LEU A 240 -13.54 14.63 -23.52
CA LEU A 240 -13.11 14.06 -24.80
C LEU A 240 -12.79 15.16 -25.82
N SER A 241 -13.50 16.30 -25.79
CA SER A 241 -13.24 17.42 -26.69
C SER A 241 -11.84 18.00 -26.50
N SER A 242 -11.34 18.07 -25.27
CA SER A 242 -10.02 18.58 -24.95
C SER A 242 -8.92 17.74 -25.57
N VAL A 243 -9.02 16.41 -25.48
CA VAL A 243 -8.01 15.50 -26.06
C VAL A 243 -8.13 15.44 -27.59
N THR A 244 -9.36 15.38 -28.12
CA THR A 244 -9.59 15.35 -29.58
C THR A 244 -9.20 16.65 -30.27
N TYR A 245 -9.06 17.77 -29.55
CA TYR A 245 -8.57 19.03 -30.10
C TYR A 245 -7.15 18.87 -30.67
N PHE A 246 -6.26 18.22 -29.91
CA PHE A 246 -4.86 18.04 -30.30
C PHE A 246 -4.66 17.00 -31.42
N VAL A 247 -5.50 15.96 -31.46
CA VAL A 247 -5.30 14.81 -32.36
C VAL A 247 -6.21 14.83 -33.59
N GLY A 248 -7.47 15.27 -33.45
CA GLY A 248 -8.55 15.03 -34.43
C GLY A 248 -8.54 15.93 -35.67
N GLY A 249 -7.82 17.05 -35.66
CA GLY A 249 -7.72 17.98 -36.81
C GLY A 249 -9.08 18.36 -37.42
N LYS A 250 -9.17 18.38 -38.76
CA LYS A 250 -10.38 18.76 -39.51
C LYS A 250 -11.58 17.82 -39.29
N LEU A 251 -11.38 16.60 -38.78
CA LEU A 251 -12.44 15.63 -38.50
C LEU A 251 -12.82 15.55 -37.01
N ARG A 252 -12.37 16.50 -36.17
CA ARG A 252 -12.66 16.52 -34.72
C ARG A 252 -14.15 16.39 -34.40
N ALA A 253 -14.99 17.23 -35.01
CA ALA A 253 -16.44 17.22 -34.76
C ALA A 253 -17.08 15.87 -35.15
N LEU A 254 -16.59 15.26 -36.24
CA LEU A 254 -17.03 13.94 -36.67
C LEU A 254 -16.58 12.85 -35.70
N SER A 255 -15.33 12.89 -35.22
CA SER A 255 -14.81 11.97 -34.21
C SER A 255 -15.60 12.05 -32.90
N LEU A 256 -15.89 13.26 -32.41
CA LEU A 256 -16.67 13.46 -31.20
C LEU A 256 -18.11 12.97 -31.36
N LYS A 257 -18.74 13.26 -32.50
CA LYS A 257 -20.09 12.75 -32.80
C LYS A 257 -20.08 11.23 -32.88
N HIS A 258 -19.09 10.61 -33.54
CA HIS A 258 -18.94 9.16 -33.62
C HIS A 258 -18.78 8.50 -32.25
N MET A 259 -17.95 9.08 -31.38
CA MET A 259 -17.80 8.66 -29.98
C MET A 259 -19.14 8.75 -29.23
N SER A 260 -19.81 9.91 -29.27
CA SER A 260 -21.04 10.16 -28.52
C SER A 260 -22.21 9.24 -28.89
N LEU A 261 -22.23 8.73 -30.13
CA LEU A 261 -23.25 7.80 -30.62
C LEU A 261 -23.07 6.39 -30.05
N LYS A 262 -21.90 6.10 -29.44
CA LYS A 262 -21.53 4.78 -28.94
C LYS A 262 -21.03 4.86 -27.48
N PRO A 263 -21.85 5.34 -26.52
CA PRO A 263 -21.43 5.60 -25.13
C PRO A 263 -20.96 4.34 -24.39
N HIS A 264 -21.56 3.18 -24.67
CA HIS A 264 -21.14 1.91 -24.10
C HIS A 264 -19.67 1.59 -24.39
N ARG A 265 -19.15 2.01 -25.55
CA ARG A 265 -17.75 1.75 -25.95
C ARG A 265 -16.77 2.66 -25.24
N ILE A 266 -17.13 3.94 -25.13
CA ILE A 266 -16.35 4.89 -24.35
C ILE A 266 -16.27 4.38 -22.91
N SER A 267 -17.39 3.92 -22.34
CA SER A 267 -17.43 3.34 -20.99
C SER A 267 -16.51 2.14 -20.86
N SER A 268 -16.65 1.12 -21.70
CA SER A 268 -15.79 -0.08 -21.64
C SER A 268 -14.31 0.28 -21.79
N PHE A 269 -13.99 1.23 -22.67
CA PHE A 269 -12.61 1.61 -22.90
C PHE A 269 -12.01 2.40 -21.73
N LEU A 270 -12.74 3.40 -21.23
CA LEU A 270 -12.38 4.16 -20.04
C LEU A 270 -12.18 3.25 -18.84
N LEU A 271 -13.10 2.32 -18.66
CA LEU A 271 -13.12 1.39 -17.55
C LEU A 271 -11.90 0.47 -17.60
N ILE A 272 -11.63 -0.15 -18.75
CA ILE A 272 -10.49 -1.05 -18.88
C ILE A 272 -9.18 -0.29 -18.67
N VAL A 273 -9.00 0.87 -19.31
CA VAL A 273 -7.74 1.63 -19.17
C VAL A 273 -7.59 2.23 -17.77
N GLY A 274 -8.68 2.71 -17.16
CA GLY A 274 -8.66 3.23 -15.80
C GLY A 274 -8.39 2.15 -14.75
N LEU A 275 -9.01 0.99 -14.88
CA LEU A 275 -8.81 -0.14 -13.98
C LEU A 275 -7.40 -0.73 -14.12
N MET A 276 -6.90 -0.79 -15.34
CA MET A 276 -5.55 -1.18 -15.66
C MET A 276 -4.51 -0.23 -15.04
N ALA A 277 -4.66 1.08 -15.28
CA ALA A 277 -3.75 2.08 -14.75
C ALA A 277 -3.81 2.12 -13.22
N SER A 278 -5.00 1.98 -12.63
CA SER A 278 -5.14 1.95 -11.18
C SER A 278 -4.43 0.73 -10.57
N VAL A 279 -4.72 -0.46 -11.07
CA VAL A 279 -4.17 -1.75 -10.59
C VAL A 279 -2.66 -1.84 -10.77
N SER A 280 -2.12 -1.26 -11.84
CA SER A 280 -0.67 -1.27 -12.10
C SER A 280 0.09 -0.30 -11.19
N LEU A 281 -0.51 0.84 -10.83
CA LEU A 281 0.20 1.94 -10.19
C LEU A 281 0.01 2.02 -8.67
N TYR A 282 -1.17 1.63 -8.15
CA TYR A 282 -1.42 1.68 -6.70
C TYR A 282 -0.37 0.90 -5.88
N PRO A 283 0.15 -0.28 -6.31
CA PRO A 283 1.15 -1.02 -5.53
C PRO A 283 2.47 -0.25 -5.41
N SER A 284 2.89 0.45 -6.48
CA SER A 284 4.12 1.26 -6.46
C SER A 284 4.02 2.44 -5.48
N ILE A 285 2.85 3.09 -5.44
CA ILE A 285 2.56 4.20 -4.51
C ILE A 285 2.49 3.68 -3.07
N ALA A 286 1.76 2.58 -2.86
CA ALA A 286 1.59 1.98 -1.54
C ALA A 286 2.93 1.50 -0.96
N SER A 287 3.75 0.85 -1.78
CA SER A 287 5.07 0.33 -1.42
C SER A 287 6.00 1.45 -0.93
N LYS A 288 6.05 2.56 -1.67
CA LYS A 288 6.96 3.67 -1.36
C LYS A 288 6.47 4.50 -0.18
N SER A 289 5.16 4.67 -0.05
CA SER A 289 4.56 5.32 1.12
C SER A 289 4.74 4.47 2.39
N PHE A 290 4.69 3.14 2.25
CA PHE A 290 4.95 2.19 3.34
C PHE A 290 6.43 2.22 3.77
N GLU A 291 7.36 2.16 2.80
CA GLU A 291 8.80 2.24 3.05
C GLU A 291 9.18 3.56 3.73
N ASP A 292 8.67 4.70 3.26
CA ASP A 292 8.89 6.02 3.88
C ASP A 292 8.50 6.03 5.36
N LYS A 293 7.28 5.57 5.67
CA LYS A 293 6.79 5.52 7.05
C LYS A 293 7.62 4.58 7.93
N ALA A 294 8.06 3.44 7.40
CA ALA A 294 8.94 2.51 8.12
C ALA A 294 10.32 3.13 8.40
N LEU A 295 10.93 3.78 7.40
CA LEU A 295 12.23 4.44 7.54
C LEU A 295 12.16 5.62 8.50
N ARG A 296 11.12 6.46 8.42
CA ARG A 296 10.89 7.55 9.37
C ARG A 296 10.70 7.03 10.79
N GLY A 297 9.91 5.97 10.96
CA GLY A 297 9.75 5.32 12.27
C GLY A 297 11.05 4.86 12.88
N ALA A 298 11.92 4.18 12.12
CA ALA A 298 13.24 3.79 12.60
C ALA A 298 14.17 4.99 12.87
N THR A 299 14.08 6.03 12.05
CA THR A 299 14.88 7.26 12.22
C THR A 299 14.51 7.99 13.52
N VAL A 300 13.21 8.18 13.75
CA VAL A 300 12.68 8.77 14.99
C VAL A 300 12.98 7.89 16.20
N GLN A 301 12.90 6.56 16.04
CA GLN A 301 13.20 5.62 17.11
C GLN A 301 14.64 5.73 17.61
N VAL A 302 15.63 5.85 16.72
CA VAL A 302 17.04 6.05 17.10
C VAL A 302 17.30 7.50 17.56
N GLY A 303 16.57 8.48 17.02
CA GLY A 303 16.67 9.90 17.38
C GLY A 303 17.94 10.60 16.90
N SER A 304 18.97 9.88 16.45
CA SER A 304 20.22 10.41 15.91
C SER A 304 20.89 9.41 14.95
N GLU A 305 21.95 9.79 14.24
CA GLU A 305 22.68 8.86 13.36
C GLU A 305 23.39 7.75 14.14
N LEU A 306 23.84 8.05 15.36
CA LEU A 306 24.55 7.12 16.22
C LEU A 306 24.09 7.29 17.68
N HIS A 307 23.56 6.21 18.25
CA HIS A 307 23.13 6.13 19.63
C HIS A 307 24.07 5.22 20.42
N VAL A 308 24.64 5.73 21.51
CA VAL A 308 25.59 5.00 22.37
C VAL A 308 25.11 5.02 23.82
N SER A 309 24.89 3.85 24.41
CA SER A 309 24.56 3.72 25.83
C SER A 309 25.82 3.46 26.64
N ILE A 310 26.00 4.14 27.77
CA ILE A 310 27.14 3.91 28.68
C ILE A 310 26.66 3.73 30.13
N SER A 311 27.48 3.08 30.95
CA SER A 311 27.22 2.90 32.37
C SER A 311 27.69 4.13 33.16
N PRO A 312 26.87 4.68 34.08
CA PRO A 312 27.29 5.79 34.94
C PRO A 312 28.41 5.38 35.91
N THR A 313 28.51 4.09 36.26
CA THR A 313 29.59 3.56 37.13
C THR A 313 30.99 3.73 36.54
N ASP A 314 31.10 3.92 35.23
CA ASP A 314 32.38 4.20 34.56
C ASP A 314 32.81 5.67 34.72
N LEU A 315 31.89 6.55 35.16
CA LEU A 315 32.10 7.99 35.26
C LEU A 315 32.27 8.45 36.71
N VAL A 316 31.51 7.88 37.63
CA VAL A 316 31.39 8.32 39.04
C VAL A 316 31.45 7.13 40.01
N SER A 317 31.79 7.40 41.28
CA SER A 317 31.84 6.36 42.31
C SER A 317 30.44 5.90 42.77
N ALA A 318 30.36 4.71 43.37
CA ALA A 318 29.10 4.19 43.91
C ALA A 318 28.49 5.12 44.98
N GLU A 319 29.32 5.73 45.83
CA GLU A 319 28.89 6.69 46.87
C GLU A 319 28.20 7.93 46.28
N GLN A 320 28.67 8.41 45.13
CA GLN A 320 28.05 9.52 44.41
C GLN A 320 26.69 9.12 43.79
N LEU A 321 26.52 7.84 43.47
CA LEU A 321 25.26 7.27 42.95
C LEU A 321 24.24 6.95 44.05
N GLU A 322 24.62 6.94 45.32
CA GLU A 322 23.69 6.76 46.45
C GLU A 322 23.01 8.06 46.90
N GLN A 323 23.44 9.21 46.38
CA GLN A 323 22.84 10.51 46.65
C GLN A 323 21.42 10.63 46.03
N GLY A 324 20.69 11.70 46.38
CA GLY A 324 19.43 12.03 45.70
C GLY A 324 19.67 12.32 44.21
N LEU A 325 18.64 12.20 43.38
CA LEU A 325 18.73 12.34 41.92
C LEU A 325 19.56 13.54 41.45
N GLY A 326 19.38 14.71 42.07
CA GLY A 326 20.11 15.94 41.73
C GLY A 326 21.61 15.84 42.00
N GLY A 327 22.01 15.19 43.10
CA GLY A 327 23.41 14.92 43.41
C GLY A 327 24.05 13.96 42.40
N GLN A 328 23.34 12.87 42.06
CA GLN A 328 23.78 11.92 41.03
C GLN A 328 23.95 12.62 39.67
N VAL A 329 22.93 13.38 39.26
CA VAL A 329 22.92 14.14 37.99
C VAL A 329 24.09 15.12 37.95
N GLN A 330 24.34 15.88 39.02
CA GLN A 330 25.42 16.86 39.06
C GLN A 330 26.79 16.19 38.96
N ALA A 331 27.02 15.09 39.68
CA ALA A 331 28.27 14.35 39.64
C ALA A 331 28.56 13.78 38.25
N ILE A 332 27.56 13.10 37.65
CA ILE A 332 27.70 12.52 36.30
C ILE A 332 27.88 13.63 35.27
N ARG A 333 27.03 14.66 35.29
CA ARG A 333 27.02 15.74 34.30
C ARG A 333 28.32 16.54 34.30
N ALA A 334 28.94 16.78 35.47
CA ALA A 334 30.22 17.50 35.55
C ALA A 334 31.32 16.76 34.77
N VAL A 335 31.49 15.46 35.04
CA VAL A 335 32.48 14.60 34.36
C VAL A 335 32.15 14.48 32.87
N LEU A 336 30.87 14.32 32.53
CA LEU A 336 30.43 14.14 31.14
C LEU A 336 30.68 15.41 30.31
N LYS A 337 30.36 16.60 30.85
CA LYS A 337 30.61 17.88 30.16
C LYS A 337 32.11 18.11 29.94
N GLU A 338 32.94 17.83 30.93
CA GLU A 338 34.40 17.94 30.81
C GLU A 338 34.95 17.01 29.70
N ARG A 339 34.59 15.72 29.75
CA ARG A 339 35.09 14.73 28.77
C ARG A 339 34.54 14.97 27.36
N LEU A 340 33.28 15.36 27.22
CA LEU A 340 32.69 15.70 25.92
C LEU A 340 33.25 17.00 25.34
N ALA A 341 33.66 17.97 26.17
CA ALA A 341 34.36 19.16 25.68
C ALA A 341 35.75 18.83 25.11
N ALA A 342 36.41 17.80 25.65
CA ALA A 342 37.68 17.29 25.12
C ALA A 342 37.51 16.40 23.87
N PHE A 343 36.30 15.93 23.58
CA PHE A 343 36.02 15.10 22.41
C PHE A 343 35.95 15.96 21.14
N GLN A 344 37.00 15.88 20.31
CA GLN A 344 37.04 16.52 19.00
C GLN A 344 37.05 15.47 17.89
N ASN A 345 35.97 15.40 17.12
CA ASN A 345 35.90 14.57 15.93
C ASN A 345 35.26 15.34 14.77
N PRO A 346 35.95 15.51 13.62
CA PRO A 346 35.45 16.32 12.50
C PRO A 346 34.18 15.77 11.84
N ALA A 347 33.87 14.49 12.05
CA ALA A 347 32.67 13.84 11.56
C ALA A 347 31.45 14.00 12.50
N VAL A 348 31.66 14.43 13.74
CA VAL A 348 30.58 14.65 14.72
C VAL A 348 30.19 16.13 14.73
N THR A 349 28.88 16.39 14.61
CA THR A 349 28.33 17.76 14.57
C THR A 349 27.86 18.20 15.95
N SER A 350 27.24 17.29 16.70
CA SER A 350 26.80 17.53 18.08
C SER A 350 26.68 16.22 18.85
N THR A 351 26.73 16.33 20.16
CA THR A 351 26.42 15.24 21.10
C THR A 351 25.44 15.76 22.13
N GLU A 352 24.36 15.02 22.31
CA GLU A 352 23.34 15.21 23.32
C GLU A 352 23.29 13.99 24.24
N TYR A 353 22.76 14.14 25.45
CA TYR A 353 22.62 13.03 26.38
C TYR A 353 21.31 13.07 27.14
N ILE A 354 20.80 11.87 27.43
CA ILE A 354 19.60 11.62 28.24
C ILE A 354 20.00 10.67 29.35
N PHE A 355 19.61 10.97 30.60
CA PHE A 355 19.79 10.02 31.69
C PHE A 355 18.51 9.21 31.88
N GLU A 356 18.62 7.89 31.86
CA GLU A 356 17.51 7.02 32.24
C GLU A 356 17.66 6.74 33.73
N ALA A 357 16.74 7.25 34.54
CA ALA A 357 16.60 6.92 35.95
C ALA A 357 15.47 5.91 36.15
N ILE A 358 15.59 5.01 37.12
CA ILE A 358 14.53 4.06 37.48
C ILE A 358 13.78 4.58 38.71
N LEU A 359 12.45 4.60 38.65
CA LEU A 359 11.56 4.94 39.76
C LEU A 359 11.13 3.66 40.50
N PRO A 360 11.82 3.25 41.58
CA PRO A 360 11.50 2.01 42.29
C PRO A 360 10.17 2.08 43.06
N GLY A 361 9.76 3.28 43.48
CA GLY A 361 8.52 3.51 44.23
C GLY A 361 7.30 3.82 43.36
N PHE A 362 7.47 3.88 42.03
CA PHE A 362 6.38 4.18 41.10
C PHE A 362 5.71 2.88 40.65
N PHE A 363 4.51 2.62 41.17
CA PHE A 363 3.76 1.42 40.80
C PHE A 363 3.12 1.58 39.42
N PHE A 364 3.43 0.66 38.51
CA PHE A 364 2.73 0.50 37.24
C PHE A 364 2.57 -1.00 36.92
N PRO A 365 1.35 -1.49 36.61
CA PRO A 365 1.13 -2.88 36.26
C PRO A 365 2.03 -3.33 35.10
N GLY A 366 2.71 -4.47 35.25
CA GLY A 366 3.65 -5.01 34.25
C GLY A 366 5.13 -4.62 34.45
N TYR A 367 5.42 -3.61 35.28
CA TYR A 367 6.79 -3.22 35.62
C TYR A 367 7.28 -3.82 36.94
N GLY A 368 6.36 -4.18 37.84
CA GLY A 368 6.67 -4.87 39.10
C GLY A 368 7.78 -4.16 39.88
N LEU A 369 8.82 -4.91 40.27
CA LEU A 369 9.99 -4.39 41.00
C LEU A 369 11.03 -3.70 40.10
N SER A 370 10.84 -3.70 38.79
CA SER A 370 11.81 -3.14 37.83
C SER A 370 11.80 -1.61 37.81
N GLY A 371 10.75 -1.00 38.36
CA GLY A 371 10.52 0.45 38.39
C GLY A 371 10.23 1.03 37.00
N VAL A 372 9.52 2.16 36.96
CA VAL A 372 9.21 2.87 35.70
C VAL A 372 10.37 3.80 35.34
N PRO A 373 10.86 3.80 34.08
CA PRO A 373 11.91 4.72 33.65
C PRO A 373 11.45 6.18 33.64
N LEU A 374 12.29 7.05 34.18
CA LEU A 374 12.24 8.50 34.08
C LEU A 374 13.42 8.96 33.22
N TYR A 375 13.12 9.47 32.03
CA TYR A 375 14.13 10.04 31.13
C TYR A 375 14.35 11.52 31.45
N LEU A 376 15.59 11.88 31.74
CA LEU A 376 15.98 13.23 32.10
C LEU A 376 16.76 13.86 30.95
N ILE A 377 16.23 14.96 30.42
CA ILE A 377 16.83 15.75 29.34
C ILE A 377 17.62 16.90 29.97
N ASP A 378 18.80 17.22 29.44
CA ASP A 378 19.64 18.33 29.92
C ASP A 378 18.96 19.68 29.63
N ASP A 379 18.86 20.06 28.36
CA ASP A 379 18.15 21.26 27.90
C ASP A 379 17.14 20.88 26.81
N PRO A 380 15.82 21.06 27.05
CA PRO A 380 14.78 20.79 26.06
C PRO A 380 15.01 21.43 24.69
N GLN A 381 15.50 22.67 24.63
CA GLN A 381 15.72 23.36 23.35
C GLN A 381 16.88 22.76 22.57
N ARG A 382 17.97 22.44 23.27
CA ARG A 382 19.14 21.77 22.69
C ARG A 382 18.80 20.36 22.23
N TYR A 383 18.02 19.62 23.02
CA TYR A 383 17.50 18.30 22.66
C TYR A 383 16.66 18.35 21.38
N LEU A 384 15.69 19.25 21.28
CA LEU A 384 14.89 19.42 20.06
C LEU A 384 15.74 19.83 18.85
N LYS A 385 16.79 20.63 19.03
CA LYS A 385 17.70 21.00 17.93
C LYS A 385 18.54 19.83 17.42
N ASN A 386 18.95 18.93 18.32
CA ASN A 386 19.93 17.88 18.05
C ASN A 386 19.32 16.50 17.81
N THR A 387 18.02 16.33 18.04
CA THR A 387 17.34 15.04 17.95
C THR A 387 16.40 15.03 16.74
N ILE A 388 16.32 13.91 16.04
CA ILE A 388 15.37 13.71 14.95
C ILE A 388 14.03 13.30 15.54
N PHE A 389 13.00 14.12 15.35
CA PHE A 389 11.66 13.87 15.89
C PHE A 389 10.57 14.29 14.89
N GLU A 390 9.33 13.90 15.17
CA GLU A 390 8.13 14.39 14.47
C GLU A 390 7.13 14.99 15.47
N GLU A 391 6.40 16.04 15.06
CA GLU A 391 5.50 16.75 15.98
C GLU A 391 4.34 15.89 16.50
N LYS A 392 3.90 14.89 15.72
CA LYS A 392 2.82 13.97 16.10
C LYS A 392 3.19 12.99 17.21
N LEU A 393 4.43 13.01 17.67
CA LEU A 393 4.83 12.23 18.85
C LEU A 393 4.23 12.81 20.14
N GLY A 394 3.81 14.08 20.15
CA GLY A 394 2.99 14.63 21.23
C GLY A 394 1.53 14.24 21.06
N VAL A 395 0.91 13.74 22.12
CA VAL A 395 -0.48 13.26 22.10
C VAL A 395 -1.46 14.36 22.54
N THR A 396 -1.10 15.13 23.57
CA THR A 396 -1.93 16.26 24.06
C THR A 396 -1.69 17.58 23.31
N GLY A 397 -0.59 17.67 22.54
CA GLY A 397 -0.15 18.85 21.81
C GLY A 397 1.02 18.49 20.88
N LYS A 398 1.67 19.47 20.26
CA LYS A 398 2.87 19.17 19.46
C LYS A 398 4.01 18.70 20.35
N PHE A 399 4.79 17.74 19.87
CA PHE A 399 5.94 17.21 20.61
C PHE A 399 6.89 18.32 21.08
N SER A 400 7.22 19.30 20.22
CA SER A 400 8.10 20.40 20.59
C SER A 400 7.58 21.26 21.73
N GLU A 401 6.26 21.47 21.77
CA GLU A 401 5.58 22.29 22.78
C GLU A 401 5.64 21.58 24.14
N VAL A 402 5.25 20.29 24.19
CA VAL A 402 5.28 19.48 25.42
C VAL A 402 6.69 19.34 26.00
N ILE A 403 7.70 19.16 25.14
CA ILE A 403 9.11 19.07 25.59
C ILE A 403 9.62 20.43 26.11
N THR A 404 9.23 21.54 25.48
CA THR A 404 9.64 22.88 25.93
C THR A 404 9.04 23.24 27.29
N GLU A 405 7.80 22.83 27.54
CA GLU A 405 7.12 23.03 28.84
C GLU A 405 7.81 22.36 30.02
N LEU A 406 8.66 21.35 29.79
CA LEU A 406 9.43 20.68 30.86
C LEU A 406 10.34 21.67 31.62
N LYS A 407 10.75 22.79 31.00
CA LYS A 407 11.48 23.87 31.71
C LYS A 407 10.68 24.47 32.87
N GLY A 408 9.35 24.37 32.85
CA GLY A 408 8.44 24.85 33.88
C GLY A 408 8.36 23.97 35.14
N GLN A 409 9.34 23.08 35.37
CA GLN A 409 9.37 22.13 36.49
C GLN A 409 8.25 21.08 36.44
N THR A 410 7.82 20.73 35.24
CA THR A 410 6.78 19.73 34.95
C THR A 410 7.41 18.43 34.47
N ILE A 411 6.58 17.39 34.30
CA ILE A 411 6.98 16.10 33.73
C ILE A 411 5.98 15.70 32.63
N ALA A 412 6.47 15.18 31.52
CA ALA A 412 5.61 14.56 30.51
C ALA A 412 5.46 13.06 30.79
N ALA A 413 4.28 12.52 30.52
CA ALA A 413 3.98 11.11 30.72
C ALA A 413 3.76 10.38 29.39
N SER A 414 4.09 9.10 29.37
CA SER A 414 3.68 8.20 28.29
C SER A 414 2.16 7.92 28.32
N PRO A 415 1.52 7.56 27.19
CA PRO A 415 0.09 7.26 27.15
C PRO A 415 -0.37 6.19 28.15
N PRO A 416 0.38 5.10 28.40
CA PRO A 416 -0.01 4.09 29.39
C PRO A 416 -0.04 4.65 30.81
N VAL A 417 0.93 5.48 31.17
CA VAL A 417 0.99 6.13 32.49
C VAL A 417 -0.17 7.12 32.65
N ALA A 418 -0.42 7.93 31.61
CA ALA A 418 -1.52 8.88 31.63
C ALA A 418 -2.89 8.19 31.70
N ALA A 419 -3.09 7.10 30.96
CA ALA A 419 -4.34 6.33 30.99
C ALA A 419 -4.57 5.64 32.35
N PHE A 420 -3.52 5.05 32.94
CA PHE A 420 -3.65 4.35 34.22
C PHE A 420 -3.94 5.30 35.39
N TRP A 421 -3.28 6.46 35.43
CA TRP A 421 -3.45 7.46 36.48
C TRP A 421 -4.50 8.54 36.13
N ASN A 422 -5.16 8.42 34.98
CA ASN A 422 -6.10 9.40 34.42
C ASN A 422 -5.57 10.85 34.43
N LEU A 423 -4.31 11.02 34.02
CA LEU A 423 -3.58 12.29 34.13
C LEU A 423 -4.06 13.33 33.10
N SER A 424 -4.41 14.51 33.59
CA SER A 424 -4.62 15.72 32.80
C SER A 424 -3.47 16.72 32.96
N ALA A 425 -3.36 17.67 32.03
CA ALA A 425 -2.33 18.72 32.12
C ALA A 425 -2.45 19.51 33.43
N GLY A 426 -1.34 19.68 34.13
CA GLY A 426 -1.26 20.37 35.43
C GLY A 426 -1.55 19.50 36.66
N GLU A 427 -2.08 18.28 36.49
CA GLU A 427 -2.34 17.38 37.63
C GLU A 427 -1.03 16.84 38.23
N PRO A 428 -0.93 16.72 39.56
CA PRO A 428 0.27 16.23 40.22
C PRO A 428 0.43 14.72 40.06
N VAL A 429 1.58 14.30 39.53
CA VAL A 429 2.01 12.90 39.42
C VAL A 429 2.90 12.55 40.60
N LEU A 430 2.58 11.47 41.31
CA LEU A 430 3.42 10.92 42.37
C LEU A 430 4.56 10.11 41.76
N LEU A 431 5.79 10.58 41.89
CA LEU A 431 6.97 9.91 41.31
C LEU A 431 7.59 8.85 42.25
N GLY A 432 7.31 8.96 43.54
CA GLY A 432 7.90 8.12 44.58
C GLY A 432 8.19 8.92 45.84
N ALA A 433 9.23 8.53 46.57
CA ALA A 433 9.64 9.17 47.81
C ALA A 433 11.04 9.78 47.71
N ASP A 434 11.26 10.85 48.46
CA ASP A 434 12.59 11.44 48.65
C ASP A 434 13.46 10.59 49.62
N LEU A 435 14.71 11.02 49.84
CA LEU A 435 15.62 10.37 50.79
C LEU A 435 15.08 10.33 52.23
N SER A 436 14.18 11.25 52.59
CA SER A 436 13.51 11.33 53.89
C SER A 436 12.16 10.61 53.93
N LYS A 437 11.83 9.81 52.90
CA LYS A 437 10.57 9.08 52.72
C LYS A 437 9.32 9.96 52.53
N LYS A 438 9.47 11.24 52.16
CA LYS A 438 8.32 12.12 51.83
C LYS A 438 7.91 11.92 50.37
N PRO A 439 6.60 11.97 50.06
CA PRO A 439 6.11 11.83 48.70
C PRO A 439 6.56 13.01 47.82
N VAL A 440 7.03 12.71 46.61
CA VAL A 440 7.44 13.70 45.61
C VAL A 440 6.38 13.79 44.51
N LEU A 441 5.70 14.94 44.45
CA LEU A 441 4.62 15.23 43.50
C LEU A 441 5.07 16.29 42.49
N VAL A 442 4.88 16.02 41.20
CA VAL A 442 5.27 16.93 40.12
C VAL A 442 4.14 17.06 39.10
N PRO A 443 3.78 18.28 38.67
CA PRO A 443 2.70 18.49 37.71
C PRO A 443 3.03 17.90 36.34
N ALA A 444 2.04 17.30 35.70
CA ALA A 444 2.17 16.81 34.33
C ALA A 444 2.14 17.98 33.32
N SER A 445 3.09 18.05 32.37
CA SER A 445 3.01 18.99 31.23
C SER A 445 2.11 18.47 30.11
N GLY A 446 2.10 17.16 29.89
CA GLY A 446 1.32 16.56 28.83
C GLY A 446 1.72 15.12 28.57
N ILE A 447 1.22 14.59 27.44
CA ILE A 447 1.43 13.21 27.04
C ILE A 447 2.33 13.15 25.81
N VAL A 448 3.41 12.38 25.91
CA VAL A 448 4.35 12.09 24.82
C VAL A 448 4.21 10.62 24.46
N GLY A 449 3.81 10.32 23.23
CA GLY A 449 3.62 8.96 22.73
C GLY A 449 4.93 8.17 22.63
N PHE A 450 6.00 8.82 22.18
CA PHE A 450 7.33 8.22 22.11
C PHE A 450 8.42 9.29 22.30
N LEU A 451 9.47 8.98 23.07
CA LEU A 451 10.64 9.85 23.24
C LEU A 451 11.77 9.41 22.29
N PRO A 452 12.11 10.19 21.25
CA PRO A 452 13.20 9.88 20.34
C PRO A 452 14.53 9.65 21.07
N GLY A 453 15.21 8.54 20.72
CA GLY A 453 16.46 8.15 21.36
C GLY A 453 16.29 7.34 22.65
N MET A 454 15.07 7.00 23.07
CA MET A 454 14.90 5.97 24.10
C MET A 454 15.32 4.60 23.55
N PRO A 455 16.01 3.75 24.34
CA PRO A 455 16.40 2.42 23.89
C PRO A 455 15.13 1.61 23.65
N PRO A 456 14.86 1.17 22.41
CA PRO A 456 13.72 0.31 22.19
C PRO A 456 13.98 -1.04 22.86
N ARG A 457 12.95 -1.58 23.50
CA ARG A 457 12.95 -2.98 23.95
C ARG A 457 12.88 -3.90 22.73
N SER A 458 14.00 -4.03 22.01
CA SER A 458 14.16 -4.98 20.92
C SER A 458 14.70 -6.29 21.46
N ILE A 459 14.05 -7.41 21.11
CA ILE A 459 14.55 -8.76 21.39
C ILE A 459 15.66 -9.08 20.39
N SER A 460 16.87 -8.52 20.57
CA SER A 460 17.98 -8.85 19.68
C SER A 460 18.61 -10.21 19.99
N ASP A 461 18.50 -10.76 21.21
CA ASP A 461 19.36 -11.89 21.62
C ASP A 461 18.69 -13.06 22.37
N ARG A 462 17.43 -13.40 22.05
CA ARG A 462 16.89 -14.70 22.51
C ARG A 462 16.25 -15.46 21.35
N GLN A 463 17.06 -16.34 20.77
CA GLN A 463 16.69 -17.34 19.74
C GLN A 463 15.59 -18.34 20.16
N SER A 464 14.94 -18.17 21.30
CA SER A 464 14.13 -19.26 21.87
C SER A 464 12.96 -18.78 22.72
N TYR A 465 12.00 -18.01 22.18
CA TYR A 465 10.68 -17.91 22.82
C TYR A 465 9.54 -17.84 21.79
N VAL A 466 8.73 -18.90 21.76
CA VAL A 466 7.68 -19.22 20.79
C VAL A 466 6.29 -19.00 21.40
N SER A 467 5.32 -18.70 20.53
CA SER A 467 3.86 -18.82 20.69
C SER A 467 3.07 -17.63 21.26
N ALA A 468 3.36 -17.10 22.44
CA ALA A 468 2.52 -16.06 23.09
C ALA A 468 2.91 -14.61 22.75
N ARG A 469 3.41 -14.38 21.53
CA ARG A 469 4.29 -13.23 21.26
C ARG A 469 3.58 -11.93 20.88
N ILE A 470 2.43 -11.90 20.23
CA ILE A 470 1.94 -10.64 19.66
C ILE A 470 1.23 -9.77 20.70
N ASP A 471 0.32 -10.33 21.50
CA ASP A 471 -0.30 -9.58 22.60
C ASP A 471 0.70 -9.26 23.70
N TYR A 472 1.68 -10.13 23.99
CA TYR A 472 2.75 -9.83 24.93
C TYR A 472 3.77 -8.81 24.39
N LEU A 473 4.10 -8.83 23.10
CA LEU A 473 4.95 -7.81 22.48
C LEU A 473 4.23 -6.48 22.31
N ASN A 474 2.94 -6.51 22.00
CA ASN A 474 2.07 -5.34 22.01
C ASN A 474 1.92 -4.81 23.41
N TYR A 475 1.72 -5.68 24.40
CA TYR A 475 1.75 -5.30 25.79
C TYR A 475 3.09 -4.63 26.10
N LEU A 476 4.24 -5.27 25.86
CA LEU A 476 5.56 -4.68 26.13
C LEU A 476 5.87 -3.39 25.35
N SER A 477 5.41 -3.24 24.11
CA SER A 477 5.70 -2.10 23.22
C SER A 477 4.67 -0.97 23.32
N SER A 478 3.41 -1.29 23.66
CA SER A 478 2.33 -0.33 23.91
C SER A 478 2.16 0.04 25.38
N THR A 479 2.80 -0.69 26.30
CA THR A 479 2.98 -0.30 27.71
C THR A 479 4.43 0.05 28.01
N ASP A 480 5.15 0.71 27.09
CA ASP A 480 6.35 1.44 27.50
C ASP A 480 5.90 2.63 28.36
N ALA A 481 5.66 2.33 29.63
CA ALA A 481 5.42 3.30 30.68
C ALA A 481 6.73 3.99 30.95
N TYR A 482 6.78 5.29 30.67
CA TYR A 482 7.89 6.15 31.04
C TYR A 482 7.37 7.54 31.38
N LEU A 483 8.25 8.29 32.04
CA LEU A 483 8.10 9.70 32.34
C LEU A 483 9.30 10.47 31.75
N VAL A 484 9.12 11.74 31.42
CA VAL A 484 10.17 12.60 30.87
C VAL A 484 10.22 13.90 31.66
N GLY A 485 11.40 14.28 32.12
CA GLY A 485 11.63 15.53 32.85
C GLY A 485 12.94 16.19 32.46
N THR A 486 13.22 17.34 33.05
CA THR A 486 14.54 17.99 32.93
C THR A 486 15.45 17.59 34.09
N MET A 487 16.73 17.46 33.81
CA MET A 487 17.79 17.24 34.80
C MET A 487 17.86 18.34 35.87
N ASP A 488 17.46 19.57 35.53
CA ASP A 488 17.49 20.74 36.43
C ASP A 488 16.18 20.97 37.20
N ASN A 489 15.24 20.01 37.19
CA ASN A 489 13.98 20.18 37.90
C ASN A 489 14.20 20.06 39.43
N PRO A 490 14.02 21.14 40.22
CA PRO A 490 14.31 21.11 41.65
C PRO A 490 13.34 20.21 42.43
N ARG A 491 12.14 19.97 41.89
CA ARG A 491 11.12 19.13 42.55
C ARG A 491 11.52 17.66 42.62
N VAL A 492 12.38 17.21 41.71
CA VAL A 492 12.86 15.82 41.67
C VAL A 492 14.28 15.65 42.21
N ALA A 493 14.95 16.73 42.61
CA ALA A 493 16.36 16.69 43.01
C ALA A 493 16.64 15.73 44.18
N ASN A 494 15.72 15.59 45.13
CA ASN A 494 15.89 14.70 46.29
C ASN A 494 15.25 13.32 46.11
N LEU A 495 14.75 13.01 44.91
CA LEU A 495 14.07 11.75 44.63
C LEU A 495 15.05 10.58 44.76
N LYS A 496 14.62 9.51 45.45
CA LYS A 496 15.43 8.30 45.61
C LYS A 496 15.27 7.42 44.38
N VAL A 497 16.27 7.44 43.50
CA VAL A 497 16.31 6.71 42.22
C VAL A 497 17.71 6.17 41.95
N LEU A 498 17.81 5.30 40.95
CA LEU A 498 19.08 4.86 40.40
C LEU A 498 19.14 5.26 38.93
N ILE A 499 20.26 5.82 38.48
CA ILE A 499 20.54 5.98 37.06
C ILE A 499 21.30 4.74 36.58
N PRO A 500 20.67 3.76 35.91
CA PRO A 500 21.39 2.60 35.37
C PRO A 500 22.17 2.89 34.09
N ARG A 501 21.78 3.90 33.30
CA ARG A 501 22.37 4.16 31.99
C ARG A 501 22.28 5.62 31.56
N ILE A 502 23.25 6.01 30.74
CA ILE A 502 23.30 7.29 30.06
C ILE A 502 23.23 7.01 28.56
N LEU A 503 22.30 7.67 27.88
CA LEU A 503 22.06 7.54 26.46
C LEU A 503 22.71 8.74 25.77
N LEU A 504 23.65 8.49 24.85
CA LEU A 504 24.32 9.51 24.05
C LEU A 504 23.73 9.51 22.64
N LEU A 505 23.19 10.64 22.23
CA LEU A 505 22.70 10.89 20.87
C LEU A 505 23.76 11.68 20.12
N VAL A 506 24.39 11.04 19.14
CA VAL A 506 25.54 11.60 18.40
C VAL A 506 25.11 11.90 16.98
N ARG A 507 25.17 13.19 16.60
CA ARG A 507 24.90 13.65 15.24
C ARG A 507 26.14 13.49 14.38
N VAL A 508 26.06 12.65 13.36
CA VAL A 508 27.20 12.28 12.51
C VAL A 508 26.95 12.74 11.07
N LYS A 509 28.00 13.22 10.39
CA LYS A 509 27.95 13.54 8.96
C LYS A 509 27.74 12.26 8.11
N PRO A 510 27.17 12.35 6.89
CA PRO A 510 26.79 11.19 6.08
C PRO A 510 27.91 10.16 5.83
N ASP A 511 29.16 10.61 5.72
CA ASP A 511 30.34 9.78 5.42
C ASP A 511 31.18 9.42 6.65
N GLY A 512 30.68 9.71 7.87
CA GLY A 512 31.39 9.38 9.10
C GLY A 512 31.42 7.86 9.37
N ASP A 513 32.60 7.33 9.72
CA ASP A 513 32.73 5.95 10.19
C ASP A 513 32.25 5.84 11.65
N ALA A 514 31.08 5.21 11.82
CA ALA A 514 30.46 4.99 13.12
C ALA A 514 31.37 4.21 14.08
N GLN A 515 32.14 3.23 13.59
CA GLN A 515 33.00 2.41 14.46
C GLN A 515 34.18 3.23 15.00
N ALA A 516 34.83 4.02 14.14
CA ALA A 516 35.89 4.93 14.54
C ALA A 516 35.39 5.98 15.55
N ILE A 517 34.19 6.54 15.33
CA ILE A 517 33.57 7.50 16.24
C ILE A 517 33.30 6.86 17.61
N VAL A 518 32.69 5.68 17.66
CA VAL A 518 32.43 4.95 18.92
C VAL A 518 33.73 4.64 19.66
N LYS A 519 34.78 4.25 18.94
CA LYS A 519 36.09 3.96 19.53
C LYS A 519 36.71 5.23 20.13
N SER A 520 36.68 6.33 19.41
CA SER A 520 37.20 7.62 19.89
C SER A 520 36.38 8.17 21.07
N LEU A 521 35.05 8.03 21.01
CA LEU A 521 34.14 8.45 22.06
C LEU A 521 34.34 7.61 23.35
N SER A 522 34.45 6.28 23.24
CA SER A 522 34.70 5.40 24.38
C SER A 522 36.07 5.64 25.02
N GLN A 523 37.11 5.93 24.22
CA GLN A 523 38.43 6.33 24.72
C GLN A 523 38.39 7.66 25.49
N THR A 524 37.70 8.67 24.96
CA THR A 524 37.60 10.00 25.57
C THR A 524 36.76 9.96 26.85
N LEU A 525 35.65 9.22 26.81
CA LEU A 525 34.78 9.03 27.96
C LEU A 525 35.34 8.03 28.97
N LYS A 526 36.43 7.30 28.65
CA LYS A 526 36.99 6.20 29.44
C LYS A 526 35.93 5.19 29.93
N SER A 527 34.91 4.94 29.10
CA SER A 527 33.77 4.09 29.42
C SER A 527 33.52 3.11 28.28
N ARG A 528 33.08 1.89 28.64
CA ARG A 528 32.73 0.88 27.65
C ARG A 528 31.28 1.06 27.23
N PRO A 529 30.98 1.10 25.92
CA PRO A 529 29.61 1.21 25.47
C PRO A 529 28.83 -0.06 25.85
N LEU A 530 27.73 0.10 26.56
CA LEU A 530 26.76 -0.95 26.86
C LEU A 530 26.03 -1.40 25.61
N GLU A 531 25.65 -0.43 24.76
CA GLU A 531 24.94 -0.67 23.52
C GLU A 531 25.30 0.40 22.48
N VAL A 532 25.42 0.00 21.22
CA VAL A 532 25.69 0.88 20.09
C VAL A 532 24.67 0.60 19.00
N ARG A 533 23.91 1.63 18.61
CA ARG A 533 22.93 1.56 17.53
C ARG A 533 23.28 2.59 16.48
N GLU A 534 23.52 2.10 15.28
CA GLU A 534 23.78 2.94 14.11
C GLU A 534 22.52 3.00 13.26
N LEU A 535 22.11 4.21 12.89
CA LEU A 535 20.90 4.42 12.08
C LEU A 535 20.96 3.63 10.77
N LYS A 536 22.08 3.64 10.05
CA LYS A 536 22.24 2.88 8.78
C LYS A 536 22.00 1.39 8.99
N ARG A 537 22.47 0.83 10.11
CA ARG A 537 22.30 -0.59 10.44
C ARG A 537 20.86 -0.90 10.84
N GLU A 538 20.20 -0.02 11.59
CA GLU A 538 18.79 -0.16 11.95
C GLU A 538 17.87 -0.05 10.72
N LEU A 539 18.13 0.89 9.81
CA LEU A 539 17.39 0.99 8.54
C LEU A 539 17.56 -0.26 7.68
N LYS A 540 18.75 -0.88 7.67
CA LYS A 540 18.97 -2.16 6.98
C LYS A 540 18.17 -3.31 7.61
N LYS A 541 17.98 -3.31 8.93
CA LYS A 541 17.13 -4.30 9.61
C LYS A 541 15.66 -4.15 9.24
N VAL A 542 15.17 -2.91 9.07
CA VAL A 542 13.80 -2.64 8.60
C VAL A 542 13.58 -3.24 7.20
N GLY A 543 14.54 -3.09 6.29
CA GLY A 543 14.48 -3.72 4.96
C GLY A 543 14.54 -5.27 5.00
N GLY A 544 15.05 -5.84 6.10
CA GLY A 544 15.08 -7.28 6.35
C GLY A 544 13.91 -7.81 7.20
N ASP A 545 12.97 -6.96 7.64
CA ASP A 545 11.75 -7.41 8.31
C ASP A 545 10.92 -8.21 7.31
N MET A 546 10.63 -9.47 7.65
CA MET A 546 9.91 -10.40 6.78
C MET A 546 8.56 -9.84 6.33
N PHE A 547 7.84 -9.10 7.19
CA PHE A 547 6.55 -8.51 6.82
C PHE A 547 6.71 -7.39 5.79
N ILE A 548 7.71 -6.51 6.00
CA ILE A 548 8.05 -5.42 5.09
C ILE A 548 8.49 -5.99 3.75
N PHE A 549 9.38 -6.99 3.76
CA PHE A 549 9.86 -7.66 2.57
C PHE A 549 8.73 -8.34 1.78
N LEU A 550 7.87 -9.12 2.44
CA LEU A 550 6.74 -9.79 1.79
C LEU A 550 5.72 -8.80 1.22
N ALA A 551 5.41 -7.72 1.94
CA ALA A 551 4.51 -6.68 1.45
C ALA A 551 5.08 -6.01 0.18
N LEU A 552 6.38 -5.67 0.19
CA LEU A 552 7.06 -5.06 -0.95
C LEU A 552 7.13 -6.02 -2.16
N GLU A 553 7.43 -7.29 -1.94
CA GLU A 553 7.56 -8.26 -3.04
C GLU A 553 6.20 -8.61 -3.65
N ASN A 554 5.15 -8.74 -2.84
CA ASN A 554 3.78 -8.87 -3.34
C ASN A 554 3.38 -7.68 -4.23
N MET A 555 3.72 -6.45 -3.83
CA MET A 555 3.43 -5.26 -4.63
C MET A 555 4.20 -5.22 -5.96
N ARG A 556 5.41 -5.80 -6.03
CA ARG A 556 6.17 -5.94 -7.29
C ARG A 556 5.53 -6.93 -8.25
N ILE A 557 5.07 -8.08 -7.75
CA ILE A 557 4.35 -9.07 -8.56
C ILE A 557 3.09 -8.44 -9.17
N TYR A 558 2.33 -7.67 -8.37
CA TYR A 558 1.17 -6.93 -8.85
C TYR A 558 1.52 -5.90 -9.93
N LEU A 559 2.62 -5.17 -9.77
CA LEU A 559 3.08 -4.21 -10.76
C LEU A 559 3.36 -4.90 -12.11
N ILE A 560 4.12 -6.01 -12.10
CA ILE A 560 4.46 -6.73 -13.34
C ILE A 560 3.20 -7.33 -13.97
N GLY A 561 2.37 -8.01 -13.18
CA GLY A 561 1.11 -8.60 -13.65
C GLY A 561 0.14 -7.55 -14.19
N GLY A 562 0.04 -6.40 -13.52
CA GLY A 562 -0.76 -5.25 -13.94
C GLY A 562 -0.29 -4.67 -15.26
N VAL A 563 1.02 -4.47 -15.44
CA VAL A 563 1.59 -3.95 -16.70
C VAL A 563 1.42 -4.94 -17.87
N LEU A 564 1.55 -6.24 -17.63
CA LEU A 564 1.28 -7.24 -18.68
C LEU A 564 -0.21 -7.27 -19.07
N LEU A 565 -1.09 -7.26 -18.07
CA LEU A 565 -2.53 -7.16 -18.28
C LEU A 565 -2.89 -5.88 -19.04
N ALA A 566 -2.19 -4.77 -18.74
CA ALA A 566 -2.32 -3.50 -19.42
C ALA A 566 -2.02 -3.59 -20.91
N LEU A 567 -0.88 -4.18 -21.26
CA LEU A 567 -0.47 -4.36 -22.64
C LEU A 567 -1.50 -5.19 -23.42
N ILE A 568 -1.94 -6.32 -22.85
CA ILE A 568 -2.94 -7.20 -23.46
C ILE A 568 -4.26 -6.46 -23.65
N ALA A 569 -4.70 -5.71 -22.63
CA ALA A 569 -5.94 -4.98 -22.65
C ALA A 569 -5.98 -3.89 -23.72
N ILE A 570 -4.93 -3.05 -23.79
CA ILE A 570 -4.83 -1.98 -24.78
C ILE A 570 -4.81 -2.57 -26.19
N LEU A 571 -4.05 -3.65 -26.42
CA LEU A 571 -3.98 -4.32 -27.72
C LEU A 571 -5.34 -4.88 -28.14
N ALA A 572 -6.04 -5.55 -27.22
CA ALA A 572 -7.35 -6.13 -27.48
C ALA A 572 -8.39 -5.05 -27.80
N ILE A 573 -8.36 -3.91 -27.09
CA ILE A 573 -9.27 -2.80 -27.37
C ILE A 573 -8.95 -2.14 -28.72
N ALA A 574 -7.67 -1.90 -29.02
CA ALA A 574 -7.26 -1.32 -30.30
C ALA A 574 -7.72 -2.19 -31.49
N LEU A 575 -7.52 -3.50 -31.39
CA LEU A 575 -7.98 -4.47 -32.39
C LEU A 575 -9.51 -4.43 -32.54
N THR A 576 -10.22 -4.38 -31.44
CA THR A 576 -11.68 -4.41 -31.45
C THR A 576 -12.27 -3.14 -32.06
N ASN A 577 -11.74 -1.97 -31.68
CA ASN A 577 -12.17 -0.69 -32.25
C ASN A 577 -11.94 -0.65 -33.77
N TYR A 578 -10.82 -1.21 -34.26
CA TYR A 578 -10.59 -1.32 -35.70
C TYR A 578 -11.60 -2.24 -36.39
N LEU A 579 -11.84 -3.44 -35.86
CA LEU A 579 -12.75 -4.41 -36.47
C LEU A 579 -14.15 -3.81 -36.66
N GLU A 580 -14.62 -3.05 -35.68
CA GLU A 580 -15.94 -2.44 -35.72
C GLU A 580 -15.99 -1.17 -36.59
N ASP A 581 -14.97 -0.32 -36.57
CA ASP A 581 -14.95 0.91 -37.36
C ASP A 581 -14.48 0.69 -38.80
N ARG A 582 -14.08 -0.53 -39.18
CA ARG A 582 -13.67 -0.90 -40.55
C ARG A 582 -14.65 -0.41 -41.61
N ARG A 583 -15.96 -0.52 -41.37
CA ARG A 583 -17.00 -0.05 -42.31
C ARG A 583 -17.08 1.47 -42.37
N THR A 584 -17.01 2.14 -41.23
CA THR A 584 -17.00 3.61 -41.16
C THR A 584 -15.80 4.16 -41.90
N LEU A 585 -14.61 3.58 -41.66
CA LEU A 585 -13.37 3.92 -42.35
C LEU A 585 -13.49 3.69 -43.87
N GLY A 586 -14.09 2.57 -44.29
CA GLY A 586 -14.38 2.30 -45.70
C GLY A 586 -15.33 3.32 -46.34
N LEU A 587 -16.41 3.71 -45.65
CA LEU A 587 -17.35 4.72 -46.16
C LEU A 587 -16.73 6.12 -46.24
N LEU A 588 -15.92 6.49 -45.25
CA LEU A 588 -15.17 7.76 -45.28
C LEU A 588 -14.16 7.75 -46.44
N ARG A 589 -13.55 6.60 -46.73
CA ARG A 589 -12.67 6.42 -47.89
C ARG A 589 -13.40 6.62 -49.22
N VAL A 590 -14.55 5.96 -49.38
CA VAL A 590 -15.41 6.09 -50.59
C VAL A 590 -15.90 7.52 -50.78
N ARG A 591 -16.08 8.28 -49.70
CA ARG A 591 -16.43 9.71 -49.72
C ARG A 591 -15.24 10.65 -49.97
N GLY A 592 -14.05 10.13 -50.31
CA GLY A 592 -12.88 10.94 -50.67
C GLY A 592 -12.02 11.41 -49.51
N VAL A 593 -12.18 10.86 -48.28
CA VAL A 593 -11.33 11.26 -47.15
C VAL A 593 -9.90 10.74 -47.34
N SER A 594 -8.93 11.65 -47.23
CA SER A 594 -7.51 11.33 -47.39
C SER A 594 -7.01 10.36 -46.31
N PRO A 595 -5.98 9.54 -46.57
CA PRO A 595 -5.48 8.57 -45.61
C PRO A 595 -5.02 9.22 -44.29
N VAL A 596 -4.46 10.44 -44.37
CA VAL A 596 -3.99 11.20 -43.21
C VAL A 596 -5.15 11.65 -42.32
N LEU A 597 -6.29 12.02 -42.91
CA LEU A 597 -7.49 12.38 -42.15
C LEU A 597 -8.12 11.14 -41.49
N LEU A 598 -8.09 9.98 -42.16
CA LEU A 598 -8.52 8.70 -41.57
C LEU A 598 -7.64 8.30 -40.38
N PHE A 599 -6.31 8.47 -40.51
CA PHE A 599 -5.38 8.27 -39.41
C PHE A 599 -5.73 9.15 -38.21
N ARG A 600 -5.94 10.46 -38.42
CA ARG A 600 -6.27 11.40 -37.33
C ARG A 600 -7.61 11.08 -36.67
N PHE A 601 -8.62 10.69 -37.45
CA PHE A 601 -9.92 10.28 -36.94
C PHE A 601 -9.83 9.03 -36.05
N PHE A 602 -9.06 8.02 -36.48
CA PHE A 602 -8.91 6.77 -35.74
C PHE A 602 -7.97 6.93 -34.53
N ALA A 603 -6.90 7.71 -34.68
CA ALA A 603 -6.02 8.05 -33.56
C ALA A 603 -6.78 8.85 -32.49
N SER A 604 -7.66 9.78 -32.87
CA SER A 604 -8.47 10.52 -31.90
C SER A 604 -9.52 9.63 -31.23
N SER A 605 -10.12 8.68 -31.96
CA SER A 605 -11.07 7.70 -31.40
C SER A 605 -10.46 6.76 -30.38
N LEU A 606 -9.15 6.46 -30.52
CA LEU A 606 -8.40 5.64 -29.56
C LEU A 606 -7.80 6.46 -28.41
N LEU A 607 -7.11 7.57 -28.71
CA LEU A 607 -6.33 8.30 -27.71
C LEU A 607 -7.21 9.03 -26.70
N ALA A 608 -8.33 9.63 -27.11
CA ALA A 608 -9.15 10.44 -26.20
C ALA A 608 -9.71 9.66 -25.01
N PRO A 609 -10.46 8.56 -25.22
CA PRO A 609 -10.90 7.72 -24.12
C PRO A 609 -9.74 7.01 -23.41
N ALA A 610 -8.64 6.62 -24.08
CA ALA A 610 -7.52 5.99 -23.40
C ALA A 610 -6.82 6.95 -22.40
N LEU A 611 -6.56 8.20 -22.82
CA LEU A 611 -5.93 9.20 -21.96
C LEU A 611 -6.83 9.58 -20.78
N LEU A 612 -8.13 9.72 -21.01
CA LEU A 612 -9.07 9.99 -19.93
C LEU A 612 -9.14 8.81 -18.94
N GLY A 613 -9.16 7.58 -19.45
CA GLY A 613 -9.08 6.38 -18.62
C GLY A 613 -7.80 6.35 -17.79
N LEU A 614 -6.65 6.68 -18.40
CA LEU A 614 -5.36 6.74 -17.71
C LEU A 614 -5.34 7.80 -16.60
N VAL A 615 -5.90 8.98 -16.84
CA VAL A 615 -6.04 10.04 -15.82
C VAL A 615 -6.93 9.57 -14.65
N VAL A 616 -8.09 8.97 -14.95
CA VAL A 616 -8.96 8.39 -13.91
C VAL A 616 -8.21 7.32 -13.12
N GLY A 617 -7.51 6.42 -13.81
CA GLY A 617 -6.72 5.36 -13.18
C GLY A 617 -5.59 5.88 -12.31
N LEU A 618 -4.90 6.96 -12.72
CA LEU A 618 -3.85 7.62 -11.92
C LEU A 618 -4.42 8.22 -10.63
N LEU A 619 -5.54 8.93 -10.70
CA LEU A 619 -6.18 9.53 -9.53
C LEU A 619 -6.64 8.44 -8.54
N VAL A 620 -7.27 7.39 -9.06
CA VAL A 620 -7.70 6.25 -8.24
C VAL A 620 -6.49 5.51 -7.67
N ALA A 621 -5.41 5.31 -8.43
CA ALA A 621 -4.17 4.70 -7.94
C ALA A 621 -3.56 5.49 -6.77
N GLY A 622 -3.57 6.82 -6.85
CA GLY A 622 -3.07 7.69 -5.78
C GLY A 622 -3.87 7.52 -4.49
N ALA A 623 -5.21 7.60 -4.60
CA ALA A 623 -6.11 7.44 -3.47
C ALA A 623 -6.03 6.03 -2.85
N ALA A 624 -6.10 4.99 -3.68
CA ALA A 624 -6.04 3.60 -3.23
C ALA A 624 -4.65 3.22 -2.71
N GLY A 625 -3.57 3.72 -3.33
CA GLY A 625 -2.20 3.48 -2.91
C GLY A 625 -1.93 4.06 -1.52
N PHE A 626 -2.35 5.31 -1.28
CA PHE A 626 -2.26 5.93 0.05
C PHE A 626 -3.09 5.19 1.09
N GLY A 627 -4.36 4.91 0.77
CA GLY A 627 -5.26 4.21 1.69
C GLY A 627 -4.75 2.80 2.03
N LEU A 628 -4.27 2.05 1.05
CA LEU A 628 -3.75 0.70 1.27
C LEU A 628 -2.54 0.71 2.21
N THR A 629 -1.69 1.74 2.15
CA THR A 629 -0.60 1.89 3.11
C THR A 629 -1.12 2.00 4.54
N ASN A 630 -2.17 2.78 4.80
CA ASN A 630 -2.79 2.86 6.13
C ASN A 630 -3.34 1.50 6.57
N LEU A 631 -4.07 0.83 5.68
CA LEU A 631 -4.64 -0.50 5.97
C LEU A 631 -3.56 -1.53 6.30
N ILE A 632 -2.45 -1.57 5.57
CA ILE A 632 -1.35 -2.51 5.85
C ILE A 632 -0.73 -2.22 7.22
N TRP A 633 -0.61 -0.95 7.60
CA TRP A 633 -0.11 -0.59 8.93
C TRP A 633 -1.09 -0.95 10.04
N SER A 634 -2.40 -0.78 9.84
CA SER A 634 -3.40 -1.16 10.85
C SER A 634 -3.57 -2.68 10.99
N LEU A 635 -3.27 -3.45 9.93
CA LEU A 635 -3.16 -4.91 9.99
C LEU A 635 -1.91 -5.38 10.76
N ARG A 636 -0.89 -4.53 10.91
CA ARG A 636 0.31 -4.91 11.64
C ARG A 636 -0.05 -4.95 13.12
N GLU A 637 -0.12 -6.16 13.65
CA GLU A 637 -0.50 -6.33 15.05
C GLU A 637 0.53 -5.68 15.99
N LEU A 638 1.83 -5.57 15.63
CA LEU A 638 2.89 -4.98 16.46
C LEU A 638 2.85 -3.43 16.53
N LYS A 639 2.29 -2.89 17.63
CA LYS A 639 2.35 -1.46 17.97
C LYS A 639 3.80 -1.03 18.15
N SER A 640 4.23 0.01 17.44
CA SER A 640 5.57 0.61 17.50
C SER A 640 5.46 2.11 17.22
N VAL A 641 6.55 2.86 17.38
CA VAL A 641 6.61 4.31 17.06
C VAL A 641 5.99 4.63 15.70
N VAL A 642 6.16 3.73 14.74
CA VAL A 642 5.63 3.83 13.38
C VAL A 642 4.11 4.06 13.35
N HIS A 643 3.35 3.53 14.32
CA HIS A 643 1.89 3.71 14.40
C HIS A 643 1.48 5.15 14.76
N LEU A 644 2.33 5.88 15.50
CA LEU A 644 2.07 7.28 15.86
C LEU A 644 2.36 8.23 14.69
N LEU A 645 3.16 7.79 13.73
CA LEU A 645 3.56 8.62 12.61
C LEU A 645 2.45 8.71 11.54
N PRO A 646 2.24 9.89 10.94
CA PRO A 646 1.32 10.03 9.83
C PRO A 646 1.86 9.33 8.59
N THR A 647 0.98 8.73 7.81
CA THR A 647 1.34 8.22 6.49
C THR A 647 1.45 9.41 5.52
N HIS A 648 2.52 9.44 4.74
CA HIS A 648 2.69 10.42 3.66
C HIS A 648 2.46 9.75 2.32
N LEU A 649 1.80 10.45 1.39
CA LEU A 649 1.71 10.01 0.01
C LEU A 649 3.07 10.23 -0.67
N VAL A 650 3.74 9.14 -1.03
CA VAL A 650 5.04 9.19 -1.70
C VAL A 650 4.91 8.70 -3.13
N ILE A 651 5.06 9.63 -4.08
CA ILE A 651 5.13 9.32 -5.51
C ILE A 651 6.62 9.25 -5.89
N SER A 652 7.13 8.03 -6.04
CA SER A 652 8.53 7.83 -6.45
C SER A 652 8.77 8.17 -7.92
N ALA A 653 10.02 8.48 -8.26
CA ALA A 653 10.44 8.63 -9.65
C ALA A 653 10.12 7.38 -10.48
N TRP A 654 10.23 6.19 -9.89
CA TRP A 654 9.86 4.92 -10.54
C TRP A 654 8.37 4.87 -10.89
N THR A 655 7.48 5.30 -9.98
CA THR A 655 6.04 5.42 -10.25
C THR A 655 5.77 6.37 -11.43
N VAL A 656 6.51 7.48 -11.49
CA VAL A 656 6.42 8.43 -12.63
C VAL A 656 6.88 7.77 -13.92
N TRP A 657 8.01 7.04 -13.91
CA TRP A 657 8.51 6.31 -15.07
C TRP A 657 7.55 5.23 -15.55
N ILE A 658 6.93 4.46 -14.65
CA ILE A 658 5.89 3.48 -15.02
C ILE A 658 4.68 4.19 -15.63
N SER A 659 4.24 5.31 -15.05
CA SER A 659 3.11 6.09 -15.57
C SER A 659 3.39 6.64 -16.97
N LEU A 660 4.59 7.19 -17.18
CA LEU A 660 5.07 7.63 -18.49
C LEU A 660 5.23 6.47 -19.46
N GLY A 661 5.69 5.30 -18.99
CA GLY A 661 5.79 4.08 -19.79
C GLY A 661 4.42 3.58 -20.25
N LEU A 662 3.43 3.53 -19.35
CA LEU A 662 2.04 3.18 -19.68
C LEU A 662 1.45 4.19 -20.68
N LEU A 663 1.69 5.48 -20.48
CA LEU A 663 1.30 6.52 -21.43
C LEU A 663 1.95 6.31 -22.80
N ALA A 664 3.26 6.07 -22.84
CA ALA A 664 4.00 5.81 -24.08
C ALA A 664 3.50 4.56 -24.78
N VAL A 665 3.17 3.50 -24.05
CA VAL A 665 2.56 2.27 -24.57
C VAL A 665 1.19 2.55 -25.18
N VAL A 666 0.31 3.25 -24.47
CA VAL A 666 -1.02 3.64 -24.96
C VAL A 666 -0.90 4.43 -26.26
N VAL A 667 -0.02 5.44 -26.27
CA VAL A 667 0.23 6.29 -27.44
C VAL A 667 0.82 5.48 -28.58
N THR A 668 1.84 4.66 -28.33
CA THR A 668 2.51 3.84 -29.34
C THR A 668 1.56 2.84 -29.97
N ILE A 669 0.75 2.13 -29.18
CA ILE A 669 -0.24 1.18 -29.71
C ILE A 669 -1.27 1.94 -30.54
N ALA A 670 -1.82 3.04 -30.04
CA ALA A 670 -2.80 3.83 -30.80
C ALA A 670 -2.23 4.33 -32.13
N LEU A 671 -0.98 4.81 -32.14
CA LEU A 671 -0.30 5.30 -33.35
C LEU A 671 0.04 4.16 -34.32
N LEU A 672 0.64 3.06 -33.85
CA LEU A 672 0.99 1.89 -34.67
C LEU A 672 -0.26 1.27 -35.30
N PHE A 673 -1.34 1.14 -34.53
CA PHE A 673 -2.60 0.63 -35.06
C PHE A 673 -3.16 1.58 -36.11
N SER A 674 -3.17 2.88 -35.84
CA SER A 674 -3.62 3.90 -36.80
C SER A 674 -2.76 3.91 -38.08
N LEU A 675 -1.45 3.72 -37.96
CA LEU A 675 -0.50 3.58 -39.08
C LEU A 675 -0.73 2.30 -39.88
N TRP A 676 -1.02 1.19 -39.20
CA TRP A 676 -1.37 -0.06 -39.86
C TRP A 676 -2.69 0.07 -40.64
N VAL A 677 -3.70 0.73 -40.06
CA VAL A 677 -4.94 1.08 -40.77
C VAL A 677 -4.64 1.94 -42.00
N PHE A 678 -3.83 2.99 -41.84
CA PHE A 678 -3.38 3.83 -42.95
C PHE A 678 -2.74 3.01 -44.08
N ARG A 679 -1.76 2.14 -43.76
CA ARG A 679 -1.04 1.34 -44.76
C ARG A 679 -1.97 0.34 -45.45
N ARG A 680 -2.86 -0.31 -44.70
CA ARG A 680 -3.80 -1.29 -45.23
C ARG A 680 -4.83 -0.63 -46.16
N SER A 681 -5.35 0.53 -45.79
CA SER A 681 -6.28 1.32 -46.61
C SER A 681 -5.61 1.97 -47.83
N ALA A 682 -4.30 2.23 -47.79
CA ALA A 682 -3.53 2.75 -48.92
C ALA A 682 -3.15 1.65 -49.94
N ARG A 683 -2.92 0.40 -49.50
CA ARG A 683 -2.61 -0.71 -50.40
C ARG A 683 -3.82 -1.19 -51.21
N THR A 684 -5.01 -1.22 -50.62
CA THR A 684 -6.24 -1.59 -51.35
C THR A 684 -6.57 -0.61 -52.49
N SER A 685 -6.10 0.63 -52.44
CA SER A 685 -6.24 1.60 -53.54
C SER A 685 -5.27 1.41 -54.70
N MET A 686 -4.23 0.58 -54.55
CA MET A 686 -3.29 0.29 -55.66
C MET A 686 -3.64 -1.00 -56.42
N THR A 687 -4.51 -1.86 -55.86
CA THR A 687 -4.89 -3.14 -56.47
C THR A 687 -6.28 -3.13 -57.12
N GLU A 688 -7.11 -2.12 -56.86
CA GLU A 688 -8.45 -1.94 -57.45
C GLU A 688 -8.55 -0.66 -58.29
N GLY A 689 -7.41 -0.04 -58.62
CA GLY A 689 -7.32 1.15 -59.47
C GLY A 689 -7.03 0.79 -60.92
#